data_AF-A0A5Q0TM15-F1
#
_entry.id   AF-A0A5Q0TM15-F1
#
_cell.length_a   1.000
_cell.length_b   1.000
_cell.length_c   1.000
_cell.angle_alpha   90.00
_cell.angle_beta   90.00
_cell.angle_gamma   90.00
#
_symmetry.space_group_name_H-M   'P 1'
#
loop_
_entity.id
_entity.type
_entity.pdbx_description
1 polymer ?
#
loop_
_entity_poly.entity_id
_entity_poly.type
_entity_poly.pdbx_seq_one_letter_code
_entity_poly.pdbx_strand_id
1 'polypeptide(L)'
;MEIPYFIHYQKLDLNFISKFNCWFELKDDDYVQLMCNVLRQPSITINESGIKMSDNKWIYRKGNFLVMVEDDKETIIRKDENENVVDYIMYNDSEFYPIYLRGRKYYLNGEEYEKYVSYLDKKILIGKHKLTIILGNKQLDVDRGDQIYVSRYYISVTYDSGTKVIDREGNALYFNFKGDYLGFIQSYGNIYMSSEGIIVSSKKGNIGICIDNAYLIGEFSGGLLILCGESLKQYYNTGWREIERNIESELFVNSNKNLLGILKNGKLYIFDNNFHKISIFDNVISFNFNSKRIYLVSSDGIIGIAKFEGNYKPIKIINRNNSIQNPIILQVDEHYFHNFNIKNGKVLDIKVSEDKRKIVLIEPFEYTKGLLEISAGNLFFSFMHTIPYTSQLPKIEFSDVKILAADEGGTLIGNPNKNALLVFNIKYSIPTRSQITFTVEALSQTFKFTTMENHGEKLLEIPLSISNLKLPDVQVKVYVNVDERLVMSLEFLAPIEIARKEANLNRSKIIIINNSIEKEIAIVKNEIFEWKELFEYPLEYTGILFGKVGEEIEVDGEKIIVKDGHNLIKIVKNSGSYVREYLLIGVKNPIKSVNAELKGDYLIIKINMEPNIPFELFYGPHSFRGISKEVNHIVFPIEPTYNSIKISAYSYGFKWESRYDLGNIINLSISIALSEAMTIKEILSNFGIV
;
A
#
# COMPACT_ATOMS: atom_id res chain seq x y z
N MET A 1 23.55 20.89 -28.14
CA MET A 1 22.08 21.02 -28.16
C MET A 1 21.73 22.07 -27.12
N GLU A 2 21.06 23.14 -27.52
CA GLU A 2 20.69 24.26 -26.67
C GLU A 2 19.31 24.04 -26.06
N ILE A 3 19.17 24.39 -24.78
CA ILE A 3 17.89 24.28 -24.08
C ILE A 3 17.09 25.56 -24.35
N PRO A 4 15.91 25.47 -24.97
CA PRO A 4 15.06 26.64 -25.19
C PRO A 4 14.51 27.18 -23.86
N TYR A 5 14.40 28.49 -23.70
CA TYR A 5 13.61 29.10 -22.64
C TYR A 5 12.17 29.28 -23.12
N PHE A 6 11.22 28.57 -22.50
CA PHE A 6 9.80 28.76 -22.78
C PHE A 6 9.28 29.97 -21.99
N ILE A 7 8.74 30.93 -22.72
CA ILE A 7 8.12 32.16 -22.20
C ILE A 7 6.64 31.91 -21.93
N HIS A 8 6.00 31.12 -22.79
CA HIS A 8 4.58 30.83 -22.74
C HIS A 8 4.32 29.39 -23.15
N TYR A 9 3.38 28.75 -22.47
CA TYR A 9 2.94 27.39 -22.74
C TYR A 9 1.48 27.27 -22.31
N GLN A 10 0.56 27.31 -23.27
CA GLN A 10 -0.89 27.37 -23.00
C GLN A 10 -1.66 26.55 -24.04
N LYS A 11 -2.69 25.85 -23.58
CA LYS A 11 -3.64 25.16 -24.46
C LYS A 11 -4.60 26.18 -25.08
N LEU A 12 -4.77 26.17 -26.41
CA LEU A 12 -6.00 26.71 -27.01
C LEU A 12 -7.12 25.74 -26.71
N ASP A 13 -8.21 26.22 -26.14
CA ASP A 13 -9.43 25.46 -25.88
C ASP A 13 -10.17 25.15 -27.19
N LEU A 14 -9.53 24.42 -28.10
CA LEU A 14 -10.05 24.08 -29.43
C LEU A 14 -9.66 22.65 -29.77
N ASN A 15 -10.37 21.69 -29.19
CA ASN A 15 -10.10 20.24 -29.33
C ASN A 15 -10.23 19.72 -30.78
N PHE A 16 -10.69 20.54 -31.73
CA PHE A 16 -10.85 20.20 -33.14
C PHE A 16 -9.74 20.74 -34.05
N ILE A 17 -8.84 21.61 -33.55
CA ILE A 17 -7.75 22.20 -34.36
C ILE A 17 -6.87 21.13 -35.02
N SER A 18 -6.68 19.99 -34.36
CA SER A 18 -5.92 18.84 -34.86
C SER A 18 -6.40 18.30 -36.22
N LYS A 19 -7.63 18.65 -36.63
CA LYS A 19 -8.24 18.21 -37.90
C LYS A 19 -7.93 19.15 -39.07
N PHE A 20 -7.26 20.28 -38.81
CA PHE A 20 -7.00 21.32 -39.80
C PHE A 20 -5.50 21.49 -40.02
N ASN A 21 -5.16 21.89 -41.25
CA ASN A 21 -3.83 22.35 -41.56
C ASN A 21 -3.74 23.80 -41.10
N CYS A 22 -3.05 24.03 -39.99
CA CYS A 22 -2.82 25.36 -39.44
C CYS A 22 -1.36 25.79 -39.63
N TRP A 23 -1.15 27.08 -39.89
CA TRP A 23 0.16 27.69 -40.08
C TRP A 23 0.23 29.05 -39.38
N PHE A 24 1.43 29.50 -39.04
CA PHE A 24 1.64 30.81 -38.42
C PHE A 24 2.04 31.85 -39.44
N GLU A 25 1.38 33.01 -39.42
CA GLU A 25 1.74 34.18 -40.21
C GLU A 25 2.38 35.26 -39.34
N LEU A 26 3.52 35.77 -39.77
CA LEU A 26 4.11 36.97 -39.16
C LEU A 26 3.28 38.19 -39.55
N LYS A 27 2.81 38.93 -38.54
CA LYS A 27 2.18 40.25 -38.74
C LYS A 27 3.22 41.35 -38.59
N ASP A 28 3.92 41.32 -37.47
CA ASP A 28 4.96 42.27 -37.08
C ASP A 28 6.07 41.53 -36.31
N ASP A 29 7.14 42.24 -35.94
CA ASP A 29 8.27 41.69 -35.19
C ASP A 29 7.86 41.05 -33.85
N ASP A 30 6.71 41.37 -33.28
CA ASP A 30 6.28 40.88 -31.96
C ASP A 30 5.08 39.93 -31.96
N TYR A 31 4.38 39.78 -33.08
CA TYR A 31 3.10 39.07 -33.15
C TYR A 31 3.04 38.10 -34.31
N VAL A 32 2.58 36.87 -34.03
CA VAL A 32 2.17 35.92 -35.06
C VAL A 32 0.66 35.66 -34.98
N GLN A 33 0.05 35.44 -36.14
CA GLN A 33 -1.34 35.02 -36.25
C GLN A 33 -1.40 33.54 -36.61
N LEU A 34 -2.18 32.75 -35.88
CA LEU A 34 -2.48 31.37 -36.25
C LEU A 34 -3.60 31.38 -37.30
N MET A 35 -3.33 30.79 -38.45
CA MET A 35 -4.27 30.62 -39.56
C MET A 35 -4.49 29.13 -39.80
N CYS A 36 -5.69 28.73 -40.20
CA CYS A 36 -6.08 27.37 -40.50
C CYS A 36 -6.89 27.35 -41.79
N ASN A 37 -6.90 26.21 -42.49
CA ASN A 37 -7.64 26.02 -43.74
C ASN A 37 -9.16 25.83 -43.50
N VAL A 38 -9.79 26.84 -42.90
CA VAL A 38 -11.23 26.89 -42.61
C VAL A 38 -11.90 28.06 -43.32
N LEU A 39 -13.24 28.06 -43.41
CA LEU A 39 -13.98 29.13 -44.09
C LEU A 39 -14.02 30.41 -43.24
N ARG A 40 -14.11 30.23 -41.92
CA ARG A 40 -14.05 31.30 -40.95
C ARG A 40 -13.36 30.81 -39.69
N GLN A 41 -12.50 31.65 -39.14
CA GLN A 41 -11.88 31.48 -37.84
C GLN A 41 -11.84 32.82 -37.10
N PRO A 42 -11.71 32.81 -35.77
CA PRO A 42 -11.32 33.98 -35.02
C PRO A 42 -9.92 34.47 -35.41
N SER A 43 -9.67 35.75 -35.12
CA SER A 43 -8.32 36.28 -35.14
C SER A 43 -7.59 35.79 -33.88
N ILE A 44 -6.65 34.87 -34.06
CA ILE A 44 -5.83 34.30 -32.98
C ILE A 44 -4.43 34.89 -33.09
N THR A 45 -4.14 35.86 -32.23
CA THR A 45 -2.85 36.54 -32.19
C THR A 45 -2.06 36.07 -30.97
N ILE A 46 -0.78 35.80 -31.17
CA ILE A 46 0.10 35.20 -30.16
C ILE A 46 1.32 36.09 -29.99
N ASN A 47 1.59 36.45 -28.74
CA ASN A 47 2.75 37.24 -28.34
C ASN A 47 3.22 36.83 -26.93
N GLU A 48 4.20 37.53 -26.36
CA GLU A 48 4.69 37.23 -24.99
C GLU A 48 3.64 37.42 -23.90
N SER A 49 2.63 38.25 -24.13
CA SER A 49 1.51 38.42 -23.20
C SER A 49 0.53 37.24 -23.22
N GLY A 50 0.72 36.29 -24.14
CA GLY A 50 -0.08 35.08 -24.28
C GLY A 50 -0.86 35.05 -25.59
N ILE A 51 -2.03 34.44 -25.54
CA ILE A 51 -2.91 34.22 -26.70
C ILE A 51 -4.09 35.20 -26.58
N LYS A 52 -4.32 36.00 -27.62
CA LYS A 52 -5.49 36.88 -27.74
C LYS A 52 -6.36 36.42 -28.89
N MET A 53 -7.63 36.20 -28.60
CA MET A 53 -8.63 35.75 -29.56
C MET A 53 -9.78 36.77 -29.63
N SER A 54 -10.18 37.17 -30.84
CA SER A 54 -11.18 38.24 -31.03
C SER A 54 -12.63 37.78 -30.80
N ASP A 55 -12.98 36.58 -31.26
CA ASP A 55 -14.29 35.91 -31.08
C ASP A 55 -14.07 34.39 -30.95
N ASN A 56 -15.14 33.59 -30.81
CA ASN A 56 -15.06 32.13 -30.70
C ASN A 56 -15.61 31.39 -31.92
N LYS A 57 -15.77 32.07 -33.07
CA LYS A 57 -16.59 31.55 -34.17
C LYS A 57 -15.75 30.87 -35.24
N TRP A 58 -15.92 29.56 -35.37
CA TRP A 58 -15.29 28.74 -36.40
C TRP A 58 -16.34 28.21 -37.37
N ILE A 59 -16.04 28.26 -38.66
CA ILE A 59 -16.87 27.63 -39.69
C ILE A 59 -15.98 26.82 -40.61
N TYR A 60 -16.28 25.53 -40.72
CA TYR A 60 -15.51 24.61 -41.52
C TYR A 60 -16.38 23.53 -42.15
N ARG A 61 -15.81 22.84 -43.12
CA ARG A 61 -16.46 21.74 -43.83
C ARG A 61 -16.19 20.42 -43.11
N LYS A 62 -17.23 19.61 -42.94
CA LYS A 62 -17.15 18.21 -42.47
C LYS A 62 -17.94 17.36 -43.45
N GLY A 63 -17.29 16.72 -44.42
CA GLY A 63 -17.98 16.01 -45.50
C GLY A 63 -18.84 16.94 -46.38
N ASN A 64 -20.13 16.65 -46.54
CA ASN A 64 -21.12 17.47 -47.23
C ASN A 64 -21.91 18.42 -46.29
N PHE A 65 -21.34 18.70 -45.12
CA PHE A 65 -21.91 19.60 -44.13
C PHE A 65 -21.01 20.82 -43.91
N LEU A 66 -21.64 21.95 -43.61
CA LEU A 66 -20.98 23.06 -42.94
C LEU A 66 -21.33 23.06 -41.48
N VAL A 67 -20.27 23.10 -40.69
CA VAL A 67 -20.32 23.07 -39.24
C VAL A 67 -19.83 24.41 -38.72
N MET A 68 -20.61 24.99 -37.83
CA MET A 68 -20.24 26.14 -37.03
C MET A 68 -19.95 25.68 -35.61
N VAL A 69 -18.84 26.15 -35.06
CA VAL A 69 -18.54 26.03 -33.63
C VAL A 69 -18.49 27.44 -33.05
N GLU A 70 -19.33 27.67 -32.05
CA GLU A 70 -19.42 28.93 -31.30
C GLU A 70 -19.72 28.55 -29.83
N ASP A 71 -18.91 29.08 -28.90
CA ASP A 71 -18.96 28.74 -27.46
C ASP A 71 -19.02 27.22 -27.18
N ASP A 72 -18.09 26.48 -27.81
CA ASP A 72 -17.95 25.01 -27.74
C ASP A 72 -19.16 24.19 -28.21
N LYS A 73 -20.15 24.83 -28.83
CA LYS A 73 -21.31 24.14 -29.40
C LYS A 73 -21.14 23.94 -30.90
N GLU A 74 -21.08 22.68 -31.31
CA GLU A 74 -21.11 22.29 -32.73
C GLU A 74 -22.55 22.35 -33.26
N THR A 75 -22.78 23.14 -34.31
CA THR A 75 -24.08 23.24 -35.00
C THR A 75 -23.89 23.06 -36.50
N ILE A 76 -24.78 22.30 -37.14
CA ILE A 76 -24.80 22.18 -38.60
C ILE A 76 -25.57 23.36 -39.16
N ILE A 77 -24.87 24.27 -39.85
CA ILE A 77 -25.47 25.46 -40.45
C ILE A 77 -25.91 25.25 -41.89
N ARG A 78 -25.37 24.23 -42.56
CA ARG A 78 -25.79 23.83 -43.91
C ARG A 78 -25.58 22.33 -44.10
N LYS A 79 -26.56 21.68 -44.72
CA LYS A 79 -26.51 20.28 -45.15
C LYS A 79 -26.95 20.23 -46.60
N ASP A 80 -26.05 19.87 -47.50
CA ASP A 80 -26.41 19.65 -48.91
C ASP A 80 -26.71 18.16 -49.12
N GLU A 81 -27.91 17.85 -49.63
CA GLU A 81 -28.33 16.47 -49.92
C GLU A 81 -27.51 15.80 -51.02
N ASN A 82 -26.82 16.60 -51.84
CA ASN A 82 -26.00 16.11 -52.94
C ASN A 82 -24.61 15.68 -52.44
N GLU A 83 -24.27 14.40 -52.58
CA GLU A 83 -22.97 13.85 -52.18
C GLU A 83 -21.77 14.41 -52.97
N ASN A 84 -22.03 15.10 -54.09
CA ASN A 84 -21.00 15.65 -54.98
C ASN A 84 -20.36 16.97 -54.49
N VAL A 85 -20.63 17.44 -53.27
CA VAL A 85 -20.01 18.66 -52.74
C VAL A 85 -18.54 18.41 -52.40
N VAL A 86 -17.64 19.11 -53.08
CA VAL A 86 -16.18 18.98 -52.92
C VAL A 86 -15.54 20.08 -52.11
N ASP A 87 -16.18 21.23 -51.93
CA ASP A 87 -15.78 22.28 -50.99
C ASP A 87 -16.91 23.31 -50.83
N TYR A 88 -16.71 24.31 -49.99
CA TYR A 88 -17.57 25.48 -49.83
C TYR A 88 -16.76 26.76 -49.94
N ILE A 89 -17.42 27.88 -50.20
CA ILE A 89 -16.82 29.21 -50.18
C ILE A 89 -17.73 30.16 -49.41
N MET A 90 -17.14 31.23 -48.87
CA MET A 90 -17.87 32.25 -48.11
C MET A 90 -17.86 33.56 -48.89
N TYR A 91 -19.03 34.16 -49.07
CA TYR A 91 -19.20 35.51 -49.62
C TYR A 91 -19.79 36.44 -48.58
N ASN A 92 -19.37 37.71 -48.63
CA ASN A 92 -19.92 38.80 -47.80
C ASN A 92 -20.08 38.41 -46.32
N ASP A 93 -19.11 37.67 -45.78
CA ASP A 93 -19.00 37.24 -44.38
C ASP A 93 -20.17 36.42 -43.80
N SER A 94 -21.13 36.00 -44.61
CA SER A 94 -22.38 35.38 -44.14
C SER A 94 -23.01 34.36 -45.08
N GLU A 95 -22.72 34.41 -46.38
CA GLU A 95 -23.30 33.50 -47.37
C GLU A 95 -22.34 32.37 -47.72
N PHE A 96 -22.82 31.12 -47.70
CA PHE A 96 -22.01 29.95 -48.00
C PHE A 96 -22.48 29.24 -49.26
N TYR A 97 -21.57 29.04 -50.21
CA TYR A 97 -21.88 28.40 -51.48
C TYR A 97 -21.07 27.12 -51.68
N PRO A 98 -21.70 25.99 -52.00
CA PRO A 98 -21.00 24.74 -52.28
C PRO A 98 -20.37 24.75 -53.67
N ILE A 99 -19.21 24.12 -53.78
CA ILE A 99 -18.59 23.73 -55.04
C ILE A 99 -18.97 22.27 -55.29
N TYR A 100 -19.65 22.00 -56.39
CA TYR A 100 -20.04 20.64 -56.78
C TYR A 100 -19.08 20.06 -57.80
N LEU A 101 -18.77 18.76 -57.71
CA LEU A 101 -18.11 17.98 -58.76
C LEU A 101 -19.13 17.11 -59.48
N ARG A 102 -19.48 17.45 -60.72
CA ARG A 102 -20.38 16.62 -61.54
C ARG A 102 -19.62 16.08 -62.74
N GLY A 103 -19.47 14.76 -62.79
CA GLY A 103 -18.60 14.11 -63.77
C GLY A 103 -17.14 14.54 -63.59
N ARG A 104 -16.58 15.27 -64.56
CA ARG A 104 -15.20 15.79 -64.53
C ARG A 104 -15.13 17.32 -64.42
N LYS A 105 -16.24 17.98 -64.11
CA LYS A 105 -16.36 19.45 -64.07
C LYS A 105 -16.79 19.92 -62.69
N TYR A 106 -16.30 21.10 -62.31
CA TYR A 106 -16.63 21.76 -61.06
C TYR A 106 -17.67 22.84 -61.31
N TYR A 107 -18.62 22.99 -60.39
CA TYR A 107 -19.70 23.97 -60.52
C TYR A 107 -19.78 24.85 -59.29
N LEU A 108 -19.82 26.16 -59.52
CA LEU A 108 -20.09 27.17 -58.50
C LEU A 108 -21.16 28.13 -59.01
N ASN A 109 -22.26 28.30 -58.27
CA ASN A 109 -23.37 29.19 -58.63
C ASN A 109 -23.91 28.99 -60.06
N GLY A 110 -23.88 27.75 -60.55
CA GLY A 110 -24.33 27.39 -61.89
C GLY A 110 -23.29 27.56 -63.00
N GLU A 111 -22.14 28.19 -62.74
CA GLU A 111 -21.04 28.29 -63.69
C GLU A 111 -20.19 27.02 -63.71
N GLU A 112 -19.70 26.64 -64.88
CA GLU A 112 -18.87 25.45 -65.10
C GLU A 112 -17.38 25.79 -65.13
N TYR A 113 -16.59 24.99 -64.43
CA TYR A 113 -15.14 25.07 -64.35
C TYR A 113 -14.49 23.72 -64.66
N GLU A 114 -13.32 23.76 -65.29
CA GLU A 114 -12.57 22.58 -65.72
C GLU A 114 -11.76 21.97 -64.58
N LYS A 115 -11.26 22.81 -63.66
CA LYS A 115 -10.41 22.38 -62.55
C LYS A 115 -10.65 23.26 -61.32
N TYR A 116 -10.53 22.65 -60.15
CA TYR A 116 -10.53 23.33 -58.87
C TYR A 116 -9.19 23.10 -58.17
N VAL A 117 -8.60 24.17 -57.63
CA VAL A 117 -7.36 24.14 -56.84
C VAL A 117 -7.65 24.80 -55.49
N SER A 118 -7.35 24.07 -54.41
CA SER A 118 -7.42 24.58 -53.04
C SER A 118 -6.01 24.53 -52.45
N TYR A 119 -5.51 25.66 -51.97
CA TYR A 119 -4.21 25.76 -51.32
C TYR A 119 -4.27 26.78 -50.19
N LEU A 120 -4.04 26.34 -48.96
CA LEU A 120 -4.23 27.15 -47.75
C LEU A 120 -5.65 27.76 -47.69
N ASP A 121 -5.74 29.08 -47.65
CA ASP A 121 -6.94 29.90 -47.66
C ASP A 121 -7.39 30.32 -49.08
N LYS A 122 -6.66 29.89 -50.12
CA LYS A 122 -6.89 30.26 -51.52
C LYS A 122 -7.68 29.18 -52.25
N LYS A 123 -8.72 29.60 -52.95
CA LYS A 123 -9.59 28.71 -53.74
C LYS A 123 -9.66 29.23 -55.16
N ILE A 124 -9.29 28.40 -56.13
CA ILE A 124 -9.15 28.82 -57.53
C ILE A 124 -9.96 27.87 -58.40
N LEU A 125 -10.93 28.43 -59.11
CA LEU A 125 -11.77 27.74 -60.08
C LEU A 125 -11.31 28.14 -61.49
N ILE A 126 -10.82 27.17 -62.25
CA ILE A 126 -10.20 27.35 -63.56
C ILE A 126 -11.25 27.05 -64.63
N GLY A 127 -11.78 28.09 -65.25
CA GLY A 127 -12.76 27.99 -66.33
C GLY A 127 -12.11 27.96 -67.71
N LYS A 128 -12.94 27.91 -68.75
CA LYS A 128 -12.45 27.88 -70.14
C LYS A 128 -11.74 29.18 -70.53
N HIS A 129 -12.28 30.32 -70.11
CA HIS A 129 -11.80 31.66 -70.48
C HIS A 129 -11.40 32.54 -69.29
N LYS A 130 -11.88 32.22 -68.08
CA LYS A 130 -11.62 32.98 -66.85
C LYS A 130 -11.14 32.06 -65.73
N LEU A 131 -10.45 32.65 -64.76
CA LEU A 131 -10.21 32.10 -63.43
C LEU A 131 -11.06 32.88 -62.44
N THR A 132 -11.69 32.16 -61.53
CA THR A 132 -12.35 32.74 -60.37
C THR A 132 -11.52 32.38 -59.14
N ILE A 133 -10.89 33.41 -58.56
CA ILE A 133 -10.00 33.31 -57.41
C ILE A 133 -10.76 33.83 -56.19
N ILE A 134 -10.75 33.05 -55.12
CA ILE A 134 -11.41 33.38 -53.87
C ILE A 134 -10.35 33.41 -52.76
N LEU A 135 -10.22 34.59 -52.15
CA LEU A 135 -9.28 34.91 -51.08
C LEU A 135 -10.08 35.34 -49.86
N GLY A 136 -10.28 34.43 -48.90
CA GLY A 136 -11.19 34.66 -47.78
C GLY A 136 -12.62 34.95 -48.26
N ASN A 137 -13.10 36.17 -48.05
CA ASN A 137 -14.43 36.65 -48.44
C ASN A 137 -14.45 37.44 -49.77
N LYS A 138 -13.28 37.62 -50.43
CA LYS A 138 -13.17 38.33 -51.71
C LYS A 138 -13.15 37.36 -52.88
N GLN A 139 -13.88 37.69 -53.94
CA GLN A 139 -13.77 37.04 -55.25
C GLN A 139 -13.11 37.99 -56.25
N LEU A 140 -12.19 37.45 -57.02
CA LEU A 140 -11.53 38.12 -58.14
C LEU A 140 -11.68 37.25 -59.39
N ASP A 141 -12.22 37.83 -60.44
CA ASP A 141 -12.23 37.20 -61.76
C ASP A 141 -11.08 37.76 -62.60
N VAL A 142 -10.27 36.88 -63.17
CA VAL A 142 -9.14 37.22 -64.05
C VAL A 142 -9.13 36.33 -65.29
N ASP A 143 -8.50 36.76 -66.36
CA ASP A 143 -8.36 35.93 -67.57
C ASP A 143 -7.53 34.67 -67.27
N ARG A 144 -7.88 33.55 -67.93
CA ARG A 144 -7.30 32.21 -67.67
C ARG A 144 -5.77 32.16 -67.59
N GLY A 145 -5.10 32.91 -68.46
CA GLY A 145 -3.67 32.76 -68.70
C GLY A 145 -3.28 31.38 -69.25
N ASP A 146 -1.99 31.20 -69.50
CA ASP A 146 -1.39 29.95 -69.97
C ASP A 146 -1.10 29.00 -68.80
N GLN A 147 -0.63 29.57 -67.69
CA GLN A 147 -0.18 28.83 -66.51
C GLN A 147 -0.59 29.56 -65.23
N ILE A 148 -0.88 28.78 -64.20
CA ILE A 148 -1.25 29.26 -62.88
C ILE A 148 -0.35 28.61 -61.85
N TYR A 149 0.31 29.42 -61.05
CA TYR A 149 1.13 28.98 -59.93
C TYR A 149 0.62 29.57 -58.63
N VAL A 150 0.62 28.76 -57.58
CA VAL A 150 0.09 29.12 -56.27
C VAL A 150 1.14 28.81 -55.23
N SER A 151 1.56 29.83 -54.50
CA SER A 151 2.43 29.71 -53.33
C SER A 151 1.69 30.17 -52.08
N ARG A 152 2.36 30.14 -50.94
CA ARG A 152 1.86 30.68 -49.68
C ARG A 152 1.46 32.14 -49.84
N TYR A 153 2.31 32.97 -50.45
CA TYR A 153 2.12 34.42 -50.49
C TYR A 153 1.45 34.93 -51.76
N TYR A 154 1.57 34.22 -52.89
CA TYR A 154 1.16 34.77 -54.19
C TYR A 154 0.36 33.77 -55.03
N ILE A 155 -0.42 34.28 -55.97
CA ILE A 155 -0.95 33.55 -57.12
C ILE A 155 -0.37 34.22 -58.37
N SER A 156 0.31 33.45 -59.20
CA SER A 156 0.84 33.93 -60.49
C SER A 156 -0.03 33.40 -61.61
N VAL A 157 -0.46 34.28 -62.51
CA VAL A 157 -1.13 33.94 -63.76
C VAL A 157 -0.26 34.44 -64.90
N THR A 158 0.29 33.49 -65.65
CA THR A 158 1.27 33.74 -66.71
C THR A 158 0.54 33.91 -68.04
N TYR A 159 0.91 34.94 -68.80
CA TYR A 159 0.43 35.24 -70.15
C TYR A 159 1.61 35.33 -71.11
N ASP A 160 1.35 35.38 -72.42
CA ASP A 160 2.38 35.66 -73.42
C ASP A 160 3.06 37.02 -73.25
N SER A 161 2.33 38.02 -72.75
CA SER A 161 2.84 39.38 -72.54
C SER A 161 3.60 39.57 -71.21
N GLY A 162 3.59 38.59 -70.30
CA GLY A 162 4.11 38.74 -68.94
C GLY A 162 3.28 38.01 -67.88
N THR A 163 3.52 38.30 -66.61
CA THR A 163 2.90 37.58 -65.48
C THR A 163 2.14 38.53 -64.57
N LYS A 164 0.87 38.22 -64.30
CA LYS A 164 0.05 38.90 -63.29
C LYS A 164 0.18 38.17 -61.97
N VAL A 165 0.62 38.88 -60.94
CA VAL A 165 0.82 38.36 -59.58
C VAL A 165 -0.24 38.97 -58.68
N ILE A 166 -0.97 38.13 -57.96
CA ILE A 166 -2.02 38.51 -57.01
C ILE A 166 -1.51 38.12 -55.61
N ASP A 167 -1.45 39.09 -54.71
CA ASP A 167 -1.11 38.85 -53.30
C ASP A 167 -2.30 38.28 -52.50
N ARG A 168 -2.14 38.14 -51.19
CA ARG A 168 -3.17 37.58 -50.31
C ARG A 168 -4.32 38.56 -50.05
N GLU A 169 -4.03 39.85 -50.08
CA GLU A 169 -5.01 40.91 -49.91
C GLU A 169 -5.90 41.10 -51.16
N GLY A 170 -5.47 40.50 -52.28
CA GLY A 170 -6.14 40.55 -53.58
C GLY A 170 -5.64 41.67 -54.49
N ASN A 171 -4.53 42.32 -54.15
CA ASN A 171 -3.90 43.30 -55.02
C ASN A 171 -3.18 42.59 -56.16
N ALA A 172 -3.34 43.10 -57.38
CA ALA A 172 -2.73 42.54 -58.56
C ALA A 172 -1.64 43.48 -59.11
N LEU A 173 -0.46 42.93 -59.36
CA LEU A 173 0.65 43.59 -60.04
C LEU A 173 1.00 42.83 -61.33
N TYR A 174 1.50 43.55 -62.32
CA TYR A 174 1.91 42.95 -63.60
C TYR A 174 3.42 43.10 -63.79
N PHE A 175 4.08 42.02 -64.20
CA PHE A 175 5.51 41.99 -64.45
C PHE A 175 5.83 41.54 -65.87
N ASN A 176 6.81 42.20 -66.49
CA ASN A 176 7.26 41.93 -67.86
C ASN A 176 8.25 40.73 -67.91
N PHE A 177 7.90 39.61 -67.28
CA PHE A 177 8.58 38.32 -67.44
C PHE A 177 7.54 37.21 -67.56
N LYS A 178 7.86 36.12 -68.25
CA LYS A 178 7.01 34.93 -68.39
C LYS A 178 7.50 33.85 -67.42
N GLY A 179 6.74 33.56 -66.37
CA GLY A 179 7.09 32.51 -65.41
C GLY A 179 6.42 32.66 -64.04
N ASP A 180 6.58 31.64 -63.21
CA ASP A 180 6.00 31.56 -61.88
C ASP A 180 6.75 32.51 -60.93
N TYR A 181 6.07 33.52 -60.40
CA TYR A 181 6.69 34.46 -59.46
C TYR A 181 6.86 33.80 -58.09
N LEU A 182 8.10 33.70 -57.63
CA LEU A 182 8.45 33.08 -56.36
C LEU A 182 8.44 34.09 -55.21
N GLY A 183 8.87 35.33 -55.47
CA GLY A 183 8.85 36.42 -54.49
C GLY A 183 9.96 37.45 -54.70
N PHE A 184 10.16 38.31 -53.70
CA PHE A 184 11.16 39.38 -53.72
C PHE A 184 12.10 39.27 -52.52
N ILE A 185 13.41 39.32 -52.75
CA ILE A 185 14.42 39.51 -51.70
C ILE A 185 15.30 40.69 -52.06
N GLN A 186 15.55 41.60 -51.12
CA GLN A 186 16.29 42.84 -51.40
C GLN A 186 17.65 42.62 -52.08
N SER A 187 18.39 41.57 -51.69
CA SER A 187 19.69 41.19 -52.24
C SER A 187 19.63 40.54 -53.65
N TYR A 188 18.47 40.00 -54.04
CA TYR A 188 18.25 39.28 -55.31
C TYR A 188 17.23 39.95 -56.25
N GLY A 189 16.46 40.93 -55.79
CA GLY A 189 15.33 41.50 -56.53
C GLY A 189 14.16 40.52 -56.66
N ASN A 190 13.40 40.65 -57.74
CA ASN A 190 12.30 39.73 -58.08
C ASN A 190 12.88 38.39 -58.49
N ILE A 191 12.29 37.31 -57.98
CA ILE A 191 12.69 35.93 -58.26
C ILE A 191 11.50 35.24 -58.90
N TYR A 192 11.73 34.60 -60.04
CA TYR A 192 10.73 33.83 -60.76
C TYR A 192 11.32 32.59 -61.39
N MET A 193 10.47 31.61 -61.70
CA MET A 193 10.84 30.38 -62.38
C MET A 193 10.21 30.37 -63.79
N SER A 194 11.05 30.24 -64.81
CA SER A 194 10.57 30.08 -66.19
C SER A 194 9.87 28.73 -66.40
N SER A 195 9.16 28.57 -67.52
CA SER A 195 8.53 27.30 -67.93
C SER A 195 9.52 26.15 -68.15
N GLU A 196 10.81 26.45 -68.35
CA GLU A 196 11.89 25.48 -68.49
C GLU A 196 12.50 25.08 -67.13
N GLY A 197 11.98 25.63 -66.03
CA GLY A 197 12.47 25.41 -64.68
C GLY A 197 13.65 26.29 -64.28
N ILE A 198 14.11 27.23 -65.13
CA ILE A 198 15.21 28.14 -64.78
C ILE A 198 14.72 29.15 -63.74
N ILE A 199 15.41 29.22 -62.61
CA ILE A 199 15.21 30.22 -61.56
C ILE A 199 16.01 31.46 -61.90
N VAL A 200 15.33 32.59 -62.05
CA VAL A 200 15.90 33.88 -62.47
C VAL A 200 15.72 34.92 -61.36
N SER A 201 16.79 35.64 -61.06
CA SER A 201 16.83 36.79 -60.19
C SER A 201 17.01 38.07 -61.02
N SER A 202 16.17 39.07 -60.80
CA SER A 202 16.25 40.33 -61.54
C SER A 202 17.55 41.12 -61.29
N LYS A 203 18.30 40.80 -60.22
CA LYS A 203 19.61 41.41 -59.92
C LYS A 203 20.81 40.51 -60.22
N LYS A 204 20.65 39.19 -60.24
CA LYS A 204 21.76 38.22 -60.37
C LYS A 204 21.69 37.39 -61.66
N GLY A 205 20.64 37.54 -62.47
CA GLY A 205 20.42 36.75 -63.67
C GLY A 205 19.93 35.33 -63.36
N ASN A 206 20.31 34.37 -64.20
CA ASN A 206 19.96 32.97 -64.01
C ASN A 206 20.76 32.40 -62.83
N ILE A 207 20.07 31.99 -61.78
CA ILE A 207 20.71 31.53 -60.54
C ILE A 207 20.53 30.04 -60.29
N GLY A 208 19.63 29.34 -60.99
CA GLY A 208 19.43 27.91 -60.78
C GLY A 208 18.45 27.25 -61.75
N ILE A 209 18.26 25.94 -61.58
CA ILE A 209 17.26 25.15 -62.30
C ILE A 209 16.50 24.30 -61.29
N CYS A 210 15.17 24.30 -61.37
CA CYS A 210 14.24 23.44 -60.67
C CYS A 210 13.21 22.90 -61.65
N ILE A 211 13.15 21.58 -61.81
CA ILE A 211 12.24 20.93 -62.78
C ILE A 211 10.83 20.78 -62.17
N ASP A 212 10.74 20.75 -60.84
CA ASP A 212 9.50 20.71 -60.08
C ASP A 212 9.04 22.11 -59.66
N ASN A 213 7.91 22.21 -58.95
CA ASN A 213 7.48 23.46 -58.34
C ASN A 213 8.57 23.99 -57.38
N ALA A 214 8.85 25.28 -57.47
CA ALA A 214 9.82 25.96 -56.61
C ALA A 214 9.11 26.95 -55.69
N TYR A 215 9.45 26.96 -54.40
CA TYR A 215 8.91 27.88 -53.41
C TYR A 215 10.05 28.67 -52.76
N LEU A 216 9.92 30.00 -52.75
CA LEU A 216 10.89 30.86 -52.08
C LEU A 216 10.63 30.84 -50.57
N ILE A 217 11.61 30.36 -49.80
CA ILE A 217 11.53 30.34 -48.33
C ILE A 217 12.04 31.66 -47.74
N GLY A 218 13.14 32.20 -48.27
CA GLY A 218 13.73 33.44 -47.76
C GLY A 218 15.24 33.53 -47.97
N GLU A 219 15.89 34.34 -47.12
CA GLU A 219 17.35 34.47 -47.07
C GLU A 219 17.87 33.93 -45.73
N PHE A 220 18.89 33.07 -45.79
CA PHE A 220 19.51 32.47 -44.61
C PHE A 220 21.00 32.30 -44.81
N SER A 221 21.81 32.61 -43.79
CA SER A 221 23.28 32.52 -43.87
C SER A 221 23.87 33.18 -45.12
N GLY A 222 23.32 34.34 -45.50
CA GLY A 222 23.72 35.12 -46.69
C GLY A 222 23.39 34.49 -48.05
N GLY A 223 22.64 33.39 -48.08
CA GLY A 223 22.21 32.69 -49.30
C GLY A 223 20.69 32.67 -49.47
N LEU A 224 20.25 32.46 -50.71
CA LEU A 224 18.83 32.34 -51.05
C LEU A 224 18.33 30.92 -50.78
N LEU A 225 17.27 30.75 -49.99
CA LEU A 225 16.64 29.46 -49.72
C LEU A 225 15.43 29.24 -50.63
N ILE A 226 15.46 28.13 -51.38
CA ILE A 226 14.36 27.69 -52.24
C ILE A 226 14.07 26.22 -51.95
N LEU A 227 12.79 25.90 -51.76
CA LEU A 227 12.30 24.52 -51.78
C LEU A 227 11.98 24.16 -53.24
N CYS A 228 12.75 23.25 -53.82
CA CYS A 228 12.59 22.77 -55.19
C CYS A 228 12.04 21.34 -55.16
N GLY A 229 10.77 21.16 -55.51
CA GLY A 229 10.05 19.92 -55.22
C GLY A 229 10.09 19.62 -53.72
N GLU A 230 10.67 18.49 -53.34
CA GLU A 230 10.83 18.09 -51.94
C GLU A 230 12.24 18.38 -51.37
N SER A 231 13.10 19.08 -52.12
CA SER A 231 14.50 19.36 -51.75
C SER A 231 14.69 20.83 -51.40
N LEU A 232 15.03 21.12 -50.14
CA LEU A 232 15.40 22.46 -49.70
C LEU A 232 16.85 22.74 -50.09
N LYS A 233 17.06 23.78 -50.89
CA LYS A 233 18.37 24.15 -51.40
C LYS A 233 18.70 25.61 -51.06
N GLN A 234 19.97 25.88 -50.82
CA GLN A 234 20.52 27.21 -50.63
C GLN A 234 21.40 27.60 -51.82
N TYR A 235 21.14 28.74 -52.43
CA TYR A 235 22.05 29.35 -53.41
C TYR A 235 22.97 30.34 -52.71
N TYR A 236 24.26 30.04 -52.72
CA TYR A 236 25.30 30.84 -52.09
C TYR A 236 26.59 30.77 -52.92
N ASN A 237 27.29 31.90 -53.08
CA ASN A 237 28.53 32.00 -53.86
C ASN A 237 28.49 31.26 -55.21
N THR A 238 27.44 31.49 -56.01
CA THR A 238 27.21 30.89 -57.35
C THR A 238 26.94 29.39 -57.40
N GLY A 239 26.81 28.71 -56.25
CA GLY A 239 26.51 27.28 -56.17
C GLY A 239 25.22 27.00 -55.41
N TRP A 240 24.59 25.87 -55.74
CA TRP A 240 23.48 25.31 -54.97
C TRP A 240 23.99 24.24 -54.01
N ARG A 241 23.59 24.37 -52.74
CA ARG A 241 23.78 23.37 -51.71
C ARG A 241 22.43 22.80 -51.32
N GLU A 242 22.28 21.49 -51.36
CA GLU A 242 21.14 20.83 -50.77
C GLU A 242 21.28 20.81 -49.24
N ILE A 243 20.23 21.25 -48.54
CA ILE A 243 20.18 21.33 -47.08
C ILE A 243 19.44 20.13 -46.51
N GLU A 244 18.28 19.77 -47.08
CA GLU A 244 17.44 18.67 -46.62
C GLU A 244 16.51 18.17 -47.75
N ARG A 245 16.06 16.91 -47.67
CA ARG A 245 15.14 16.27 -48.61
C ARG A 245 13.84 15.79 -47.94
N ASN A 246 12.87 15.46 -48.77
CA ASN A 246 11.55 14.93 -48.38
C ASN A 246 10.80 15.95 -47.50
N ILE A 247 10.78 17.21 -47.95
CA ILE A 247 9.98 18.28 -47.35
C ILE A 247 8.69 18.40 -48.16
N GLU A 248 7.58 18.01 -47.55
CA GLU A 248 6.28 17.88 -48.22
C GLU A 248 5.66 19.24 -48.58
N SER A 249 6.03 20.32 -47.89
CA SER A 249 5.42 21.64 -48.07
C SER A 249 6.35 22.77 -47.67
N GLU A 250 6.24 23.93 -48.34
CA GLU A 250 6.92 25.16 -47.96
C GLU A 250 6.54 25.65 -46.54
N LEU A 251 5.41 25.20 -46.00
CA LEU A 251 4.97 25.54 -44.64
C LEU A 251 5.83 24.90 -43.55
N PHE A 252 6.52 23.81 -43.90
CA PHE A 252 7.38 23.06 -43.00
C PHE A 252 8.78 23.64 -42.93
N VAL A 253 9.05 24.73 -43.65
CA VAL A 253 10.32 25.43 -43.58
C VAL A 253 10.05 26.91 -43.35
N ASN A 254 10.73 27.47 -42.36
CA ASN A 254 10.81 28.92 -42.24
C ASN A 254 12.29 29.23 -41.92
N SER A 255 12.82 30.36 -42.42
CA SER A 255 14.08 30.96 -41.93
C SER A 255 13.98 32.44 -41.47
N ASN A 256 14.80 32.86 -40.50
CA ASN A 256 15.12 34.28 -40.23
C ASN A 256 16.64 34.50 -40.37
N LYS A 257 17.16 35.67 -39.96
CA LYS A 257 18.60 35.98 -40.04
C LYS A 257 19.53 35.08 -39.22
N ASN A 258 19.02 34.32 -38.25
CA ASN A 258 19.77 33.58 -37.23
C ASN A 258 19.45 32.09 -37.15
N LEU A 259 18.21 31.70 -37.49
CA LEU A 259 17.64 30.38 -37.31
C LEU A 259 16.95 29.90 -38.59
N LEU A 260 17.14 28.62 -38.89
CA LEU A 260 16.39 27.87 -39.88
C LEU A 260 15.63 26.76 -39.15
N GLY A 261 14.32 26.68 -39.35
CA GLY A 261 13.50 25.59 -38.85
C GLY A 261 13.03 24.69 -39.98
N ILE A 262 13.08 23.37 -39.74
CA ILE A 262 12.56 22.34 -40.66
C ILE A 262 11.67 21.40 -39.86
N LEU A 263 10.40 21.29 -40.25
CA LEU A 263 9.42 20.39 -39.64
C LEU A 263 9.30 19.12 -40.47
N LYS A 264 9.46 17.96 -39.82
CA LYS A 264 9.33 16.65 -40.46
C LYS A 264 8.81 15.62 -39.46
N ASN A 265 7.74 14.89 -39.83
CA ASN A 265 7.15 13.83 -39.01
C ASN A 265 6.83 14.29 -37.56
N GLY A 266 6.25 15.48 -37.40
CA GLY A 266 5.91 16.03 -36.09
C GLY A 266 7.10 16.54 -35.26
N LYS A 267 8.31 16.57 -35.83
CA LYS A 267 9.53 17.07 -35.19
C LYS A 267 10.08 18.29 -35.90
N LEU A 268 10.31 19.36 -35.15
CA LEU A 268 10.92 20.58 -35.65
C LEU A 268 12.41 20.60 -35.31
N TYR A 269 13.24 20.58 -36.35
CA TYR A 269 14.68 20.71 -36.25
C TYR A 269 15.06 22.18 -36.42
N ILE A 270 15.78 22.74 -35.44
CA ILE A 270 16.29 24.12 -35.52
C ILE A 270 17.79 24.11 -35.76
N PHE A 271 18.22 24.90 -36.73
CA PHE A 271 19.61 25.09 -37.13
C PHE A 271 20.06 26.54 -36.91
N ASP A 272 21.32 26.72 -36.52
CA ASP A 272 21.98 28.02 -36.49
C ASP A 272 22.42 28.48 -37.89
N ASN A 273 22.95 29.70 -37.99
CA ASN A 273 23.47 30.28 -39.24
C ASN A 273 24.58 29.46 -39.92
N ASN A 274 25.20 28.49 -39.24
CA ASN A 274 26.21 27.61 -39.81
C ASN A 274 25.62 26.25 -40.21
N PHE A 275 24.29 26.10 -40.18
CA PHE A 275 23.56 24.85 -40.39
C PHE A 275 23.89 23.76 -39.35
N HIS A 276 24.37 24.14 -38.16
CA HIS A 276 24.45 23.20 -37.04
C HIS A 276 23.09 23.10 -36.38
N LYS A 277 22.61 21.87 -36.19
CA LYS A 277 21.38 21.60 -35.45
C LYS A 277 21.58 21.96 -33.98
N ILE A 278 20.87 22.97 -33.50
CA ILE A 278 20.95 23.43 -32.10
C ILE A 278 19.87 22.82 -31.23
N SER A 279 18.67 22.53 -31.76
CA SER A 279 17.57 21.98 -30.97
C SER A 279 16.61 21.13 -31.82
N ILE A 280 15.83 20.30 -31.14
CA ILE A 280 14.74 19.52 -31.72
C ILE A 280 13.52 19.71 -30.82
N PHE A 281 12.41 20.13 -31.39
CA PHE A 281 11.12 20.13 -30.69
C PHE A 281 10.26 18.96 -31.18
N ASP A 282 9.60 18.29 -30.25
CA ASP A 282 8.67 17.19 -30.51
C ASP A 282 7.22 17.71 -30.54
N ASN A 283 6.32 16.89 -31.10
CA ASN A 283 4.89 17.19 -31.22
C ASN A 283 4.58 18.59 -31.77
N VAL A 284 5.24 18.97 -32.86
CA VAL A 284 5.00 20.23 -33.56
C VAL A 284 4.21 19.93 -34.84
N ILE A 285 3.09 20.63 -35.06
CA ILE A 285 2.35 20.58 -36.34
C ILE A 285 2.62 21.79 -37.22
N SER A 286 3.00 22.92 -36.61
CA SER A 286 3.34 24.15 -37.30
C SER A 286 4.20 25.02 -36.41
N PHE A 287 5.05 25.80 -37.04
CA PHE A 287 5.96 26.72 -36.37
C PHE A 287 6.23 27.95 -37.22
N ASN A 288 6.69 29.00 -36.56
CA ASN A 288 7.34 30.15 -37.18
C ASN A 288 8.27 30.78 -36.16
N PHE A 289 9.11 31.73 -36.56
CA PHE A 289 9.94 32.49 -35.63
C PHE A 289 9.94 33.96 -36.06
N ASN A 290 10.15 34.84 -35.10
CA ASN A 290 10.58 36.21 -35.38
C ASN A 290 12.08 36.31 -35.08
N SER A 291 12.64 37.52 -34.99
CA SER A 291 14.07 37.71 -34.69
C SER A 291 14.53 37.19 -33.32
N LYS A 292 13.60 36.93 -32.39
CA LYS A 292 13.90 36.63 -30.97
C LYS A 292 13.28 35.30 -30.46
N ARG A 293 12.22 34.82 -31.09
CA ARG A 293 11.28 33.83 -30.53
C ARG A 293 10.87 32.81 -31.58
N ILE A 294 10.51 31.64 -31.10
CA ILE A 294 9.98 30.50 -31.84
C ILE A 294 8.57 30.27 -31.34
N TYR A 295 7.63 30.27 -32.26
CA TYR A 295 6.22 30.00 -32.03
C TYR A 295 5.92 28.60 -32.51
N LEU A 296 5.31 27.80 -31.63
CA LEU A 296 5.04 26.39 -31.84
C LEU A 296 3.57 26.12 -31.60
N VAL A 297 2.97 25.23 -32.39
CA VAL A 297 1.67 24.64 -32.09
C VAL A 297 1.77 23.12 -32.18
N SER A 298 1.14 22.43 -31.23
CA SER A 298 1.07 20.98 -31.16
C SER A 298 -0.22 20.43 -31.75
N SER A 299 -0.28 19.11 -31.96
CA SER A 299 -1.50 18.41 -32.37
C SER A 299 -2.66 18.70 -31.43
N ASP A 300 -2.39 18.86 -30.14
CA ASP A 300 -3.43 18.95 -29.10
C ASP A 300 -3.87 20.40 -28.85
N GLY A 301 -3.47 21.32 -29.74
CA GLY A 301 -3.80 22.75 -29.65
C GLY A 301 -2.99 23.51 -28.61
N ILE A 302 -1.94 22.92 -28.03
CA ILE A 302 -1.02 23.66 -27.16
C ILE A 302 -0.15 24.57 -28.01
N ILE A 303 -0.03 25.83 -27.59
CA ILE A 303 0.90 26.82 -28.13
C ILE A 303 2.08 27.00 -27.19
N GLY A 304 3.27 26.95 -27.77
CA GLY A 304 4.53 27.24 -27.10
C GLY A 304 5.19 28.48 -27.69
N ILE A 305 5.72 29.35 -26.83
CA ILE A 305 6.64 30.42 -27.22
C ILE A 305 7.97 30.15 -26.55
N ALA A 306 9.01 29.94 -27.35
CA ALA A 306 10.35 29.65 -26.89
C ALA A 306 11.36 30.66 -27.42
N LYS A 307 12.49 30.84 -26.74
CA LYS A 307 13.66 31.56 -27.26
C LYS A 307 14.94 30.85 -26.83
N PHE A 308 16.04 31.02 -27.57
CA PHE A 308 17.35 30.54 -27.13
C PHE A 308 18.08 31.64 -26.36
N GLU A 309 18.52 31.34 -25.15
CA GLU A 309 19.38 32.22 -24.35
C GLU A 309 20.67 31.48 -24.04
N GLY A 310 21.82 32.11 -24.28
CA GLY A 310 23.14 31.44 -24.25
C GLY A 310 23.55 30.83 -22.90
N ASN A 311 22.80 31.04 -21.81
CA ASN A 311 23.08 30.50 -20.47
C ASN A 311 21.84 30.08 -19.69
N TYR A 312 20.71 29.81 -20.36
CA TYR A 312 19.50 29.40 -19.65
C TYR A 312 19.68 28.03 -18.98
N LYS A 313 19.39 27.98 -17.67
CA LYS A 313 19.45 26.77 -16.85
C LYS A 313 18.07 26.53 -16.22
N PRO A 314 17.25 25.62 -16.79
CA PRO A 314 15.93 25.31 -16.24
C PRO A 314 15.98 24.63 -14.88
N ILE A 315 17.11 24.01 -14.52
CA ILE A 315 17.35 23.39 -13.22
C ILE A 315 18.52 24.12 -12.55
N LYS A 316 18.26 24.74 -11.40
CA LYS A 316 19.25 25.35 -10.53
C LYS A 316 19.41 24.50 -9.27
N ILE A 317 20.65 24.13 -8.94
CA ILE A 317 20.97 23.38 -7.73
C ILE A 317 21.07 24.36 -6.56
N ILE A 318 20.20 24.23 -5.56
CA ILE A 318 20.24 25.02 -4.32
C ILE A 318 21.10 24.29 -3.28
N ASN A 319 20.85 22.99 -3.10
CA ASN A 319 21.64 22.14 -2.22
C ASN A 319 21.88 20.80 -2.90
N ARG A 320 23.13 20.33 -2.89
CA ARG A 320 23.54 19.01 -3.40
C ARG A 320 23.98 18.04 -2.31
N ASN A 321 23.90 18.44 -1.04
CA ASN A 321 24.36 17.65 0.09
C ASN A 321 23.16 17.13 0.88
N ASN A 322 22.98 15.81 0.93
CA ASN A 322 22.00 15.17 1.80
C ASN A 322 22.60 14.99 3.21
N SER A 323 21.99 15.58 4.22
CA SER A 323 22.37 15.44 5.64
C SER A 323 21.15 15.16 6.49
N ILE A 324 21.32 14.97 7.80
CA ILE A 324 20.20 14.81 8.75
C ILE A 324 19.26 16.03 8.76
N GLN A 325 19.80 17.23 8.53
CA GLN A 325 19.06 18.48 8.55
C GLN A 325 18.46 18.83 7.19
N ASN A 326 19.25 18.72 6.10
CA ASN A 326 18.82 19.17 4.78
C ASN A 326 18.83 18.04 3.72
N PRO A 327 17.75 17.87 2.94
CA PRO A 327 17.76 17.02 1.74
C PRO A 327 18.44 17.73 0.57
N ILE A 328 18.58 17.06 -0.57
CA ILE A 328 18.97 17.71 -1.83
C ILE A 328 17.83 18.64 -2.26
N ILE A 329 18.17 19.85 -2.72
CA ILE A 329 17.20 20.88 -3.11
C ILE A 329 17.51 21.39 -4.50
N LEU A 330 16.55 21.25 -5.39
CA LEU A 330 16.59 21.80 -6.74
C LEU A 330 15.50 22.84 -6.92
N GLN A 331 15.81 23.88 -7.69
CA GLN A 331 14.82 24.80 -8.22
C GLN A 331 14.64 24.51 -9.71
N VAL A 332 13.41 24.21 -10.10
CA VAL A 332 13.04 23.82 -11.47
C VAL A 332 12.07 24.85 -12.03
N ASP A 333 12.31 25.26 -13.27
CA ASP A 333 11.40 26.12 -14.03
C ASP A 333 10.03 25.42 -14.24
N GLU A 334 8.93 26.15 -14.10
CA GLU A 334 7.58 25.59 -14.21
C GLU A 334 7.32 24.96 -15.58
N HIS A 335 7.86 25.57 -16.66
CA HIS A 335 7.71 25.06 -18.02
C HIS A 335 8.48 23.76 -18.27
N TYR A 336 9.30 23.33 -17.32
CA TYR A 336 10.08 22.10 -17.38
C TYR A 336 9.65 21.05 -16.36
N PHE A 337 8.63 21.37 -15.55
CA PHE A 337 8.16 20.49 -14.49
C PHE A 337 7.12 19.46 -14.95
N HIS A 338 6.50 19.65 -16.13
CA HIS A 338 5.40 18.81 -16.61
C HIS A 338 5.79 17.33 -16.75
N ASN A 339 6.98 17.06 -17.30
CA ASN A 339 7.54 15.72 -17.44
C ASN A 339 8.77 15.52 -16.54
N PHE A 340 8.71 16.02 -15.31
CA PHE A 340 9.82 15.94 -14.36
C PHE A 340 9.89 14.59 -13.67
N ASN A 341 11.04 13.92 -13.76
CA ASN A 341 11.28 12.64 -13.12
C ASN A 341 12.74 12.53 -12.65
N ILE A 342 12.98 11.81 -11.56
CA ILE A 342 14.30 11.58 -10.99
C ILE A 342 14.56 10.08 -10.90
N LYS A 343 15.74 9.65 -11.33
CA LYS A 343 16.27 8.32 -11.03
C LYS A 343 17.32 8.40 -9.94
N ASN A 344 17.53 7.28 -9.24
CA ASN A 344 18.47 7.13 -8.12
C ASN A 344 18.15 8.03 -6.91
N GLY A 345 16.91 8.49 -6.80
CA GLY A 345 16.40 9.26 -5.69
C GLY A 345 14.87 9.32 -5.70
N LYS A 346 14.31 9.82 -4.61
CA LYS A 346 12.88 10.01 -4.40
C LYS A 346 12.57 11.48 -4.15
N VAL A 347 11.50 11.97 -4.74
CA VAL A 347 10.94 13.28 -4.41
C VAL A 347 10.24 13.19 -3.06
N LEU A 348 10.71 13.97 -2.10
CA LEU A 348 10.11 14.08 -0.76
C LEU A 348 8.94 15.07 -0.75
N ASP A 349 9.11 16.21 -1.41
CA ASP A 349 8.15 17.32 -1.41
C ASP A 349 8.42 18.26 -2.59
N ILE A 350 7.39 19.00 -3.01
CA ILE A 350 7.45 20.01 -4.07
C ILE A 350 6.78 21.29 -3.55
N LYS A 351 7.57 22.34 -3.36
CA LYS A 351 7.08 23.66 -2.93
C LYS A 351 7.03 24.63 -4.11
N VAL A 352 6.04 25.51 -4.13
CA VAL A 352 5.97 26.58 -5.13
C VAL A 352 6.65 27.83 -4.59
N SER A 353 7.62 28.36 -5.32
CA SER A 353 8.28 29.63 -5.02
C SER A 353 7.45 30.81 -5.56
N GLU A 354 7.63 32.01 -5.01
CA GLU A 354 6.94 33.24 -5.46
C GLU A 354 7.12 33.50 -6.96
N ASP A 355 8.29 33.19 -7.54
CA ASP A 355 8.61 33.33 -8.97
C ASP A 355 8.05 32.20 -9.86
N LYS A 356 6.98 31.50 -9.45
CA LYS A 356 6.39 30.31 -10.12
C LYS A 356 7.32 29.10 -10.29
N ARG A 357 8.60 29.20 -9.93
CA ARG A 357 9.53 28.06 -9.93
C ARG A 357 9.16 27.03 -8.86
N LYS A 358 9.39 25.76 -9.15
CA LYS A 358 9.17 24.65 -8.20
C LYS A 358 10.47 24.34 -7.45
N ILE A 359 10.39 24.27 -6.13
CA ILE A 359 11.46 23.79 -5.26
C ILE A 359 11.20 22.32 -4.97
N VAL A 360 12.08 21.45 -5.47
CA VAL A 360 11.98 20.00 -5.33
C VAL A 360 12.95 19.53 -4.26
N LEU A 361 12.42 18.89 -3.22
CA LEU A 361 13.21 18.25 -2.17
C LEU A 361 13.41 16.78 -2.53
N ILE A 362 14.66 16.33 -2.53
CA ILE A 362 15.04 15.01 -3.03
C ILE A 362 15.86 14.27 -1.98
N GLU A 363 15.52 13.00 -1.77
CA GLU A 363 16.32 12.05 -1.01
C GLU A 363 17.01 11.09 -1.98
N PRO A 364 18.35 10.97 -1.95
CA PRO A 364 19.05 9.99 -2.76
C PRO A 364 18.77 8.57 -2.25
N PHE A 365 18.89 7.60 -3.13
CA PHE A 365 18.77 6.20 -2.75
C PHE A 365 20.01 5.64 -2.08
N GLU A 366 21.18 6.19 -2.39
CA GLU A 366 22.46 5.85 -1.77
C GLU A 366 22.95 6.99 -0.88
N TYR A 367 23.45 6.66 0.31
CA TYR A 367 23.91 7.65 1.28
C TYR A 367 25.42 7.93 1.17
N THR A 368 25.93 7.99 -0.07
CA THR A 368 27.34 8.22 -0.38
C THR A 368 27.49 9.34 -1.42
N LYS A 369 28.56 9.31 -2.22
CA LYS A 369 28.72 10.17 -3.41
C LYS A 369 28.11 9.47 -4.61
N GLY A 370 27.22 10.15 -5.32
CA GLY A 370 26.55 9.57 -6.48
C GLY A 370 26.05 10.63 -7.46
N LEU A 371 25.24 10.16 -8.41
CA LEU A 371 24.63 10.98 -9.46
C LEU A 371 23.10 10.80 -9.43
N LEU A 372 22.38 11.91 -9.44
CA LEU A 372 20.94 11.93 -9.74
C LEU A 372 20.76 12.15 -11.23
N GLU A 373 19.97 11.31 -11.89
CA GLU A 373 19.55 11.56 -13.28
C GLU A 373 18.16 12.18 -13.28
N ILE A 374 18.02 13.31 -13.95
CA ILE A 374 16.79 14.09 -13.97
C ILE A 374 16.32 14.21 -15.41
N SER A 375 15.12 13.71 -15.66
CA SER A 375 14.35 14.03 -16.86
C SER A 375 13.52 15.26 -16.56
N ALA A 376 13.60 16.29 -17.40
CA ALA A 376 12.77 17.48 -17.29
C ALA A 376 12.32 17.95 -18.68
N GLY A 377 11.12 18.49 -18.77
CA GLY A 377 10.55 18.85 -20.06
C GLY A 377 9.08 19.25 -20.03
N ASN A 378 8.60 19.63 -21.21
CA ASN A 378 7.20 19.81 -21.57
C ASN A 378 6.87 18.99 -22.83
N LEU A 379 5.70 19.22 -23.42
CA LEU A 379 5.25 18.53 -24.63
C LEU A 379 6.16 18.76 -25.84
N PHE A 380 6.77 19.93 -25.95
CA PHE A 380 7.60 20.30 -27.09
C PHE A 380 9.07 19.95 -26.93
N PHE A 381 9.59 19.88 -25.70
CA PHE A 381 11.01 19.67 -25.48
C PHE A 381 11.28 18.97 -24.15
N SER A 382 12.21 18.01 -24.17
CA SER A 382 12.71 17.33 -22.98
C SER A 382 14.21 17.16 -23.03
N PHE A 383 14.84 17.09 -21.85
CA PHE A 383 16.27 16.82 -21.72
C PHE A 383 16.56 16.01 -20.46
N MET A 384 17.72 15.35 -20.48
CA MET A 384 18.28 14.66 -19.32
C MET A 384 19.40 15.50 -18.71
N HIS A 385 19.43 15.60 -17.39
CA HIS A 385 20.47 16.29 -16.65
C HIS A 385 20.97 15.44 -15.49
N THR A 386 22.28 15.35 -15.36
CA THR A 386 22.92 14.57 -14.30
C THR A 386 23.50 15.50 -13.25
N ILE A 387 23.06 15.34 -12.00
CA ILE A 387 23.47 16.18 -10.88
C ILE A 387 24.33 15.36 -9.91
N PRO A 388 25.60 15.74 -9.69
CA PRO A 388 26.40 15.11 -8.65
C PRO A 388 25.93 15.54 -7.27
N TYR A 389 25.81 14.57 -6.37
CA TYR A 389 25.44 14.82 -4.98
C TYR A 389 26.42 14.17 -4.01
N THR A 390 26.39 14.63 -2.77
CA THR A 390 27.05 13.94 -1.66
C THR A 390 26.03 13.71 -0.55
N SER A 391 26.13 12.58 0.15
CA SER A 391 25.32 12.32 1.32
C SER A 391 26.22 12.02 2.52
N GLN A 392 25.77 12.48 3.69
CA GLN A 392 26.29 12.00 4.95
C GLN A 392 26.07 10.48 5.05
N LEU A 393 27.05 9.74 5.58
CA LEU A 393 26.93 8.32 5.83
C LEU A 393 26.01 8.07 7.03
N PRO A 394 25.15 7.03 7.00
CA PRO A 394 24.42 6.59 8.18
C PRO A 394 25.39 6.19 9.29
N LYS A 395 25.06 6.50 10.54
CA LYS A 395 25.82 6.09 11.72
C LYS A 395 24.91 5.30 12.65
N ILE A 396 25.34 4.10 13.01
CA ILE A 396 24.64 3.24 13.96
C ILE A 396 25.68 2.65 14.90
N GLU A 397 25.43 2.79 16.19
CA GLU A 397 26.29 2.32 17.27
C GLU A 397 25.45 1.46 18.22
N PHE A 398 26.07 0.41 18.76
CA PHE A 398 25.47 -0.47 19.75
C PHE A 398 26.26 -0.39 21.05
N SER A 399 25.58 -0.19 22.18
CA SER A 399 26.19 -0.18 23.51
C SER A 399 25.44 -1.08 24.47
N ASP A 400 26.07 -1.38 25.61
CA ASP A 400 25.49 -2.17 26.71
C ASP A 400 24.96 -3.55 26.25
N VAL A 401 25.67 -4.14 25.28
CA VAL A 401 25.28 -5.39 24.65
C VAL A 401 25.53 -6.57 25.59
N LYS A 402 24.46 -7.32 25.89
CA LYS A 402 24.56 -8.59 26.62
C LYS A 402 23.35 -9.49 26.39
N ILE A 403 23.54 -10.77 26.62
CA ILE A 403 22.48 -11.76 26.70
C ILE A 403 22.43 -12.28 28.13
N LEU A 404 21.29 -12.09 28.78
CA LEU A 404 21.00 -12.72 30.06
C LEU A 404 20.38 -14.09 29.76
N ALA A 405 20.95 -15.19 30.26
CA ALA A 405 20.42 -16.53 30.03
C ALA A 405 20.25 -17.29 31.34
N ALA A 406 19.09 -17.92 31.55
CA ALA A 406 18.83 -18.72 32.74
C ALA A 406 19.45 -20.12 32.63
N ASP A 407 20.05 -20.58 33.72
CA ASP A 407 20.47 -21.97 33.88
C ASP A 407 19.31 -22.87 34.35
N GLU A 408 19.59 -24.18 34.46
CA GLU A 408 18.76 -25.15 35.20
C GLU A 408 17.26 -25.14 34.85
N GLY A 409 16.91 -24.90 33.58
CA GLY A 409 15.52 -24.92 33.11
C GLY A 409 14.71 -23.67 33.47
N GLY A 410 15.36 -22.57 33.87
CA GLY A 410 14.71 -21.28 34.09
C GLY A 410 14.09 -20.70 32.83
N THR A 411 13.00 -19.96 33.01
CA THR A 411 12.19 -19.39 31.91
C THR A 411 11.98 -17.89 32.12
N LEU A 412 11.85 -17.13 31.03
CA LEU A 412 11.65 -15.69 31.07
C LEU A 412 10.25 -15.36 31.62
N ILE A 413 10.16 -14.45 32.57
CA ILE A 413 8.87 -13.99 33.12
C ILE A 413 8.05 -13.34 32.00
N GLY A 414 6.79 -13.75 31.86
CA GLY A 414 5.90 -13.31 30.78
C GLY A 414 6.10 -14.01 29.43
N ASN A 415 7.21 -14.74 29.23
CA ASN A 415 7.49 -15.53 28.02
C ASN A 415 8.05 -16.91 28.39
N PRO A 416 7.22 -17.84 28.92
CA PRO A 416 7.69 -19.09 29.51
C PRO A 416 8.37 -20.06 28.53
N ASN A 417 8.24 -19.84 27.20
CA ASN A 417 8.90 -20.64 26.17
C ASN A 417 10.32 -20.15 25.83
N LYS A 418 10.80 -19.10 26.49
CA LYS A 418 12.09 -18.45 26.26
C LYS A 418 12.92 -18.55 27.55
N ASN A 419 14.23 -18.72 27.41
CA ASN A 419 15.16 -18.87 28.54
C ASN A 419 16.28 -17.83 28.53
N ALA A 420 16.23 -16.85 27.62
CA ALA A 420 17.21 -15.79 27.54
C ALA A 420 16.58 -14.46 27.08
N LEU A 421 17.28 -13.37 27.35
CA LEU A 421 16.92 -12.01 26.96
C LEU A 421 18.15 -11.30 26.39
N LEU A 422 18.09 -10.87 25.12
CA LEU A 422 19.08 -10.00 24.51
C LEU A 422 18.74 -8.55 24.87
N VAL A 423 19.72 -7.84 25.44
CA VAL A 423 19.60 -6.44 25.86
C VAL A 423 20.72 -5.63 25.21
N PHE A 424 20.37 -4.53 24.55
CA PHE A 424 21.34 -3.55 24.05
C PHE A 424 20.67 -2.21 23.76
N ASN A 425 21.47 -1.15 23.76
CA ASN A 425 21.08 0.17 23.30
C ASN A 425 21.48 0.35 21.83
N ILE A 426 20.55 0.79 20.99
CA ILE A 426 20.83 1.20 19.62
C ILE A 426 20.77 2.72 19.51
N LYS A 427 21.89 3.33 19.13
CA LYS A 427 21.98 4.76 18.79
C LYS A 427 22.15 4.90 17.29
N TYR A 428 21.27 5.66 16.66
CA TYR A 428 21.25 5.76 15.20
C TYR A 428 21.13 7.22 14.74
N SER A 429 21.68 7.49 13.57
CA SER A 429 21.64 8.78 12.90
C SER A 429 21.76 8.56 11.40
N ILE A 430 20.63 8.58 10.71
CA ILE A 430 20.49 8.23 9.30
C ILE A 430 19.93 9.45 8.56
N PRO A 431 20.59 9.98 7.51
CA PRO A 431 20.16 11.21 6.85
C PRO A 431 18.98 10.97 5.89
N THR A 432 17.87 10.51 6.44
CA THR A 432 16.61 10.23 5.74
C THR A 432 15.42 10.99 6.35
N ARG A 433 14.36 11.18 5.56
CA ARG A 433 13.03 11.66 5.97
C ARG A 433 11.96 10.59 5.78
N SER A 434 12.39 9.43 5.34
CA SER A 434 11.55 8.28 5.05
C SER A 434 11.52 7.34 6.26
N GLN A 435 10.59 6.39 6.28
CA GLN A 435 10.46 5.48 7.42
C GLN A 435 11.67 4.54 7.51
N ILE A 436 12.21 4.39 8.73
CA ILE A 436 13.32 3.49 9.00
C ILE A 436 12.79 2.23 9.68
N THR A 437 13.18 1.06 9.18
CA THR A 437 12.88 -0.24 9.77
C THR A 437 14.19 -0.92 10.17
N PHE A 438 14.32 -1.24 11.46
CA PHE A 438 15.40 -2.06 11.98
C PHE A 438 14.91 -3.50 12.13
N THR A 439 15.67 -4.45 11.59
CA THR A 439 15.45 -5.88 11.74
C THR A 439 16.65 -6.47 12.48
N VAL A 440 16.42 -7.03 13.65
CA VAL A 440 17.44 -7.64 14.51
C VAL A 440 17.26 -9.16 14.46
N GLU A 441 18.31 -9.88 14.12
CA GLU A 441 18.31 -11.34 14.04
C GLU A 441 19.35 -11.95 14.97
N ALA A 442 18.91 -12.87 15.83
CA ALA A 442 19.78 -13.63 16.72
C ALA A 442 19.18 -15.02 16.96
N LEU A 443 19.98 -16.09 16.83
CA LEU A 443 19.58 -17.49 17.10
C LEU A 443 18.23 -17.90 16.45
N SER A 444 18.05 -17.53 15.18
CA SER A 444 16.82 -17.78 14.41
C SER A 444 15.56 -17.09 14.94
N GLN A 445 15.70 -16.09 15.82
CA GLN A 445 14.65 -15.14 16.18
C GLN A 445 14.86 -13.84 15.43
N THR A 446 13.77 -13.26 14.93
CA THR A 446 13.77 -11.98 14.23
C THR A 446 12.86 -11.01 14.96
N PHE A 447 13.40 -9.85 15.33
CA PHE A 447 12.67 -8.75 15.90
C PHE A 447 12.69 -7.55 14.94
N LYS A 448 11.56 -6.84 14.83
CA LYS A 448 11.45 -5.67 13.95
C LYS A 448 10.84 -4.50 14.69
N PHE A 449 11.38 -3.31 14.45
CA PHE A 449 10.73 -2.07 14.86
C PHE A 449 10.94 -0.98 13.81
N THR A 450 10.01 -0.04 13.77
CA THR A 450 10.00 1.08 12.83
C THR A 450 10.05 2.42 13.55
N THR A 451 10.67 3.42 12.94
CA THR A 451 10.72 4.80 13.44
C THR A 451 10.64 5.79 12.27
N MET A 452 10.07 6.97 12.53
CA MET A 452 10.08 8.13 11.63
C MET A 452 11.16 9.15 12.02
N GLU A 453 11.72 9.02 13.22
CA GLU A 453 12.83 9.87 13.66
C GLU A 453 14.10 9.44 12.94
N ASN A 454 14.86 10.40 12.45
CA ASN A 454 16.06 10.14 11.67
C ASN A 454 17.34 10.07 12.53
N HIS A 455 17.21 10.34 13.82
CA HIS A 455 18.23 10.12 14.84
C HIS A 455 17.55 9.80 16.16
N GLY A 456 18.20 8.99 17.01
CA GLY A 456 17.67 8.65 18.31
C GLY A 456 18.47 7.55 19.00
N GLU A 457 18.01 7.21 20.20
CA GLU A 457 18.56 6.13 21.02
C GLU A 457 17.40 5.31 21.59
N LYS A 458 17.53 3.98 21.57
CA LYS A 458 16.48 3.07 22.05
C LYS A 458 17.07 1.84 22.72
N LEU A 459 16.60 1.53 23.92
CA LEU A 459 16.85 0.25 24.58
C LEU A 459 15.97 -0.84 23.94
N LEU A 460 16.58 -1.98 23.61
CA LEU A 460 15.91 -3.14 23.04
C LEU A 460 16.07 -4.35 23.95
N GLU A 461 14.95 -5.02 24.20
CA GLU A 461 14.85 -6.25 24.99
C GLU A 461 14.17 -7.32 24.13
N ILE A 462 14.93 -8.33 23.70
CA ILE A 462 14.45 -9.33 22.74
C ILE A 462 14.52 -10.72 23.39
N PRO A 463 13.37 -11.38 23.64
CA PRO A 463 13.34 -12.75 24.18
C PRO A 463 13.96 -13.76 23.21
N LEU A 464 14.93 -14.54 23.70
CA LEU A 464 15.66 -15.55 22.94
C LEU A 464 15.50 -16.97 23.53
N SER A 465 15.83 -17.96 22.71
CA SER A 465 15.93 -19.36 23.11
C SER A 465 17.37 -19.83 22.90
N ILE A 466 18.06 -20.20 23.97
CA ILE A 466 19.45 -20.66 23.95
C ILE A 466 19.51 -22.10 24.42
N SER A 467 19.91 -23.00 23.51
CA SER A 467 20.09 -24.41 23.81
C SER A 467 21.50 -24.74 24.32
N ASN A 468 22.49 -23.93 23.96
CA ASN A 468 23.89 -24.15 24.33
C ASN A 468 24.47 -22.96 25.11
N LEU A 469 24.41 -23.06 26.45
CA LEU A 469 24.95 -22.06 27.37
C LEU A 469 26.49 -22.04 27.45
N LYS A 470 27.19 -22.91 26.71
CA LYS A 470 28.67 -22.92 26.65
C LYS A 470 29.25 -21.92 25.66
N LEU A 471 28.42 -21.30 24.83
CA LEU A 471 28.86 -20.27 23.89
C LEU A 471 29.26 -19.02 24.68
N PRO A 472 30.46 -18.45 24.46
CA PRO A 472 30.84 -17.20 25.14
C PRO A 472 30.03 -16.02 24.63
N ASP A 473 29.76 -15.99 23.31
CA ASP A 473 29.06 -14.92 22.64
C ASP A 473 28.09 -15.45 21.58
N VAL A 474 27.09 -14.64 21.23
CA VAL A 474 26.12 -14.89 20.16
C VAL A 474 26.23 -13.79 19.12
N GLN A 475 26.31 -14.15 17.84
CA GLN A 475 26.24 -13.19 16.75
C GLN A 475 24.83 -12.61 16.62
N VAL A 476 24.73 -11.29 16.60
CA VAL A 476 23.51 -10.54 16.34
C VAL A 476 23.69 -9.78 15.03
N LYS A 477 22.75 -9.92 14.10
CA LYS A 477 22.72 -9.19 12.83
C LYS A 477 21.64 -8.12 12.87
N VAL A 478 21.97 -6.92 12.42
CA VAL A 478 21.04 -5.79 12.35
C VAL A 478 20.99 -5.26 10.93
N TYR A 479 19.82 -5.39 10.31
CA TYR A 479 19.53 -4.83 9.00
C TYR A 479 18.71 -3.57 9.14
N VAL A 480 19.11 -2.53 8.42
CA VAL A 480 18.42 -1.24 8.43
C VAL A 480 17.91 -0.93 7.05
N ASN A 481 16.59 -0.87 6.95
CA ASN A 481 15.89 -0.58 5.72
C ASN A 481 15.27 0.82 5.79
N VAL A 482 15.33 1.57 4.69
CA VAL A 482 14.63 2.85 4.52
C VAL A 482 13.68 2.70 3.34
N ASP A 483 12.38 2.86 3.58
CA ASP A 483 11.33 2.54 2.59
C ASP A 483 11.58 1.18 1.91
N GLU A 484 11.73 0.13 2.72
CA GLU A 484 11.95 -1.27 2.30
C GLU A 484 13.31 -1.56 1.61
N ARG A 485 14.13 -0.55 1.33
CA ARG A 485 15.45 -0.73 0.72
C ARG A 485 16.52 -0.89 1.78
N LEU A 486 17.33 -1.93 1.67
CA LEU A 486 18.46 -2.18 2.58
C LEU A 486 19.52 -1.07 2.42
N VAL A 487 19.75 -0.36 3.51
CA VAL A 487 20.73 0.75 3.58
C VAL A 487 22.00 0.32 4.28
N MET A 488 21.88 -0.52 5.30
CA MET A 488 23.01 -0.97 6.09
C MET A 488 22.75 -2.36 6.68
N SER A 489 23.81 -3.16 6.75
CA SER A 489 23.83 -4.46 7.43
C SER A 489 25.01 -4.47 8.39
N LEU A 490 24.74 -4.68 9.68
CA LEU A 490 25.73 -4.66 10.75
C LEU A 490 25.69 -5.99 11.50
N GLU A 491 26.83 -6.38 12.06
CA GLU A 491 26.93 -7.57 12.90
C GLU A 491 27.77 -7.23 14.14
N PHE A 492 27.35 -7.72 15.30
CA PHE A 492 28.12 -7.64 16.54
C PHE A 492 27.98 -8.92 17.35
N LEU A 493 28.87 -9.09 18.33
CA LEU A 493 28.86 -10.23 19.26
C LEU A 493 28.26 -9.78 20.59
N ALA A 494 27.29 -10.55 21.09
CA ALA A 494 26.65 -10.33 22.38
C ALA A 494 27.12 -11.38 23.40
N PRO A 495 27.81 -10.98 24.47
CA PRO A 495 28.29 -11.91 25.49
C PRO A 495 27.14 -12.50 26.29
N ILE A 496 27.27 -13.77 26.68
CA ILE A 496 26.28 -14.46 27.51
C ILE A 496 26.65 -14.34 28.99
N GLU A 497 25.77 -13.69 29.76
CA GLU A 497 25.78 -13.67 31.22
C GLU A 497 24.76 -14.69 31.74
N ILE A 498 25.25 -15.70 32.47
CA ILE A 498 24.39 -16.75 33.02
C ILE A 498 23.78 -16.26 34.34
N ALA A 499 22.47 -16.08 34.34
CA ALA A 499 21.69 -15.87 35.54
C ALA A 499 21.50 -17.21 36.25
N ARG A 500 22.13 -17.35 37.42
CA ARG A 500 22.05 -18.57 38.22
C ARG A 500 20.83 -18.57 39.13
N LYS A 501 20.29 -19.75 39.36
CA LYS A 501 19.32 -19.96 40.44
C LYS A 501 19.96 -19.76 41.81
N GLU A 502 19.68 -18.62 42.45
CA GLU A 502 20.19 -18.32 43.79
C GLU A 502 19.26 -18.83 44.91
N ALA A 503 19.85 -19.33 45.99
CA ALA A 503 19.12 -19.89 47.14
C ALA A 503 18.30 -18.86 47.93
N ASN A 504 18.62 -17.56 47.82
CA ASN A 504 18.03 -16.47 48.60
C ASN A 504 16.86 -15.75 47.90
N LEU A 505 16.47 -16.20 46.70
CA LEU A 505 15.37 -15.59 45.95
C LEU A 505 14.00 -15.89 46.57
N ASN A 506 13.00 -15.08 46.22
CA ASN A 506 11.62 -15.25 46.69
C ASN A 506 11.09 -16.64 46.31
N ARG A 507 11.02 -17.52 47.30
CA ARG A 507 10.50 -18.88 47.15
C ARG A 507 9.04 -18.90 47.59
N SER A 508 8.14 -19.13 46.64
CA SER A 508 6.77 -19.52 46.97
C SER A 508 6.63 -21.03 46.80
N LYS A 509 5.76 -21.62 47.63
CA LYS A 509 5.44 -23.04 47.59
C LYS A 509 3.96 -23.20 47.37
N ILE A 510 3.60 -24.11 46.47
CA ILE A 510 2.24 -24.59 46.30
C ILE A 510 2.25 -26.06 46.70
N ILE A 511 1.47 -26.41 47.73
CA ILE A 511 1.32 -27.79 48.20
C ILE A 511 0.00 -28.33 47.65
N ILE A 512 0.05 -29.49 47.01
CA ILE A 512 -1.11 -30.21 46.51
C ILE A 512 -1.09 -31.61 47.12
N ILE A 513 -2.14 -31.97 47.86
CA ILE A 513 -2.31 -33.30 48.45
C ILE A 513 -3.32 -34.07 47.61
N ASN A 514 -2.89 -35.22 47.10
CA ASN A 514 -3.75 -36.16 46.40
C ASN A 514 -3.54 -37.57 46.95
N ASN A 515 -4.48 -38.02 47.78
CA ASN A 515 -4.41 -39.27 48.53
C ASN A 515 -3.09 -39.38 49.29
N SER A 516 -2.22 -40.30 48.86
CA SER A 516 -0.94 -40.61 49.48
C SER A 516 0.24 -39.90 48.80
N ILE A 517 -0.01 -38.85 48.01
CA ILE A 517 1.03 -38.07 47.33
C ILE A 517 0.87 -36.60 47.72
N GLU A 518 1.96 -36.02 48.23
CA GLU A 518 2.10 -34.58 48.38
C GLU A 518 3.00 -34.05 47.26
N LYS A 519 2.50 -33.11 46.47
CA LYS A 519 3.28 -32.40 45.46
C LYS A 519 3.62 -31.01 45.97
N GLU A 520 4.91 -30.71 46.08
CA GLU A 520 5.42 -29.36 46.35
C GLU A 520 5.93 -28.76 45.03
N ILE A 521 5.29 -27.69 44.57
CA ILE A 521 5.82 -26.86 43.48
C ILE A 521 6.55 -25.68 44.13
N ALA A 522 7.89 -25.70 44.08
CA ALA A 522 8.71 -24.59 44.51
C ALA A 522 8.97 -23.65 43.32
N ILE A 523 8.51 -22.41 43.43
CA ILE A 523 8.73 -21.37 42.44
C ILE A 523 9.80 -20.43 42.98
N VAL A 524 10.89 -20.29 42.24
CA VAL A 524 11.98 -19.35 42.53
C VAL A 524 12.01 -18.32 41.42
N LYS A 525 11.96 -17.04 41.74
CA LYS A 525 11.96 -15.97 40.72
C LYS A 525 12.91 -14.84 41.08
N ASN A 526 13.56 -14.27 40.08
CA ASN A 526 14.21 -12.95 40.17
C ASN A 526 13.39 -11.92 39.37
N GLU A 527 14.00 -10.78 38.99
CA GLU A 527 13.31 -9.74 38.22
C GLU A 527 13.00 -10.14 36.77
N ILE A 528 13.73 -11.11 36.20
CA ILE A 528 13.74 -11.44 34.76
C ILE A 528 13.27 -12.89 34.50
N PHE A 529 13.65 -13.84 35.35
CA PHE A 529 13.47 -15.29 35.18
C PHE A 529 12.74 -15.95 36.35
N GLU A 530 12.06 -17.06 36.03
CA GLU A 530 11.35 -17.95 36.95
C GLU A 530 11.80 -19.41 36.74
N TRP A 531 12.12 -20.10 37.85
CA TRP A 531 12.44 -21.52 37.92
C TRP A 531 11.34 -22.25 38.70
N LYS A 532 10.91 -23.40 38.19
CA LYS A 532 9.90 -24.26 38.84
C LYS A 532 10.48 -25.63 39.12
N GLU A 533 10.47 -26.02 40.39
CA GLU A 533 10.79 -27.37 40.80
C GLU A 533 9.53 -28.08 41.27
N LEU A 534 9.38 -29.32 40.83
CA LEU A 534 8.34 -30.21 41.30
C LEU A 534 8.98 -31.28 42.18
N PHE A 535 8.57 -31.34 43.44
CA PHE A 535 8.90 -32.42 44.34
C PHE A 535 7.64 -33.24 44.61
N GLU A 536 7.76 -34.56 44.59
CA GLU A 536 6.69 -35.49 44.95
C GLU A 536 7.14 -36.31 46.15
N TYR A 537 6.35 -36.28 47.22
CA TYR A 537 6.62 -37.01 48.46
C TYR A 537 5.50 -38.01 48.73
N PRO A 538 5.82 -39.24 49.20
CA PRO A 538 4.81 -40.14 49.73
C PRO A 538 4.25 -39.56 51.04
N LEU A 539 2.93 -39.60 51.19
CA LEU A 539 2.22 -39.16 52.39
C LEU A 539 1.38 -40.32 52.94
N GLU A 540 1.73 -40.79 54.13
CA GLU A 540 0.95 -41.84 54.80
C GLU A 540 -0.27 -41.23 55.50
N TYR A 541 -1.44 -41.85 55.35
CA TYR A 541 -2.63 -41.52 56.12
C TYR A 541 -3.51 -42.76 56.36
N THR A 542 -4.29 -42.74 57.44
CA THR A 542 -5.21 -43.83 57.79
C THR A 542 -6.43 -43.82 56.88
N GLY A 543 -6.37 -44.55 55.77
CA GLY A 543 -7.44 -44.62 54.78
C GLY A 543 -8.64 -45.50 55.15
N ILE A 544 -8.56 -46.30 56.23
CA ILE A 544 -9.67 -47.17 56.68
C ILE A 544 -10.13 -46.73 58.07
N LEU A 545 -11.42 -46.47 58.21
CA LEU A 545 -12.03 -45.96 59.43
C LEU A 545 -13.16 -46.89 59.89
N PHE A 546 -13.35 -47.00 61.21
CA PHE A 546 -14.45 -47.75 61.81
C PHE A 546 -15.31 -46.80 62.65
N GLY A 547 -16.63 -46.97 62.65
CA GLY A 547 -17.53 -46.23 63.52
C GLY A 547 -18.80 -47.02 63.84
N LYS A 548 -19.50 -46.69 64.92
CA LYS A 548 -20.78 -47.32 65.23
C LYS A 548 -21.83 -46.86 64.22
N VAL A 549 -22.64 -47.78 63.69
CA VAL A 549 -23.74 -47.39 62.79
C VAL A 549 -24.66 -46.38 63.48
N GLY A 550 -24.88 -45.23 62.83
CA GLY A 550 -25.66 -44.10 63.37
C GLY A 550 -24.85 -43.06 64.16
N GLU A 551 -23.56 -43.29 64.40
CA GLU A 551 -22.64 -42.31 65.00
C GLU A 551 -22.22 -41.25 63.97
N GLU A 552 -21.99 -40.01 64.42
CA GLU A 552 -21.36 -38.97 63.60
C GLU A 552 -19.87 -38.93 63.94
N ILE A 553 -19.03 -39.17 62.95
CA ILE A 553 -17.57 -39.07 63.07
C ILE A 553 -17.05 -37.87 62.27
N GLU A 554 -16.00 -37.22 62.76
CA GLU A 554 -15.33 -36.14 62.06
C GLU A 554 -14.05 -36.68 61.39
N VAL A 555 -13.95 -36.53 60.07
CA VAL A 555 -12.79 -36.98 59.28
C VAL A 555 -12.28 -35.81 58.46
N ASP A 556 -11.01 -35.46 58.64
CA ASP A 556 -10.39 -34.25 58.07
C ASP A 556 -11.24 -32.98 58.24
N GLY A 557 -12.02 -32.84 59.32
CA GLY A 557 -12.90 -31.68 59.56
C GLY A 557 -14.26 -31.73 58.85
N GLU A 558 -14.59 -32.81 58.14
CA GLU A 558 -15.93 -33.07 57.61
C GLU A 558 -16.70 -34.02 58.53
N LYS A 559 -17.97 -33.72 58.79
CA LYS A 559 -18.86 -34.56 59.62
C LYS A 559 -19.58 -35.59 58.77
N ILE A 560 -19.43 -36.86 59.15
CA ILE A 560 -19.96 -38.00 58.41
C ILE A 560 -20.78 -38.88 59.35
N ILE A 561 -22.03 -39.14 58.97
CA ILE A 561 -22.87 -40.13 59.66
C ILE A 561 -22.51 -41.53 59.17
N VAL A 562 -22.12 -42.41 60.09
CA VAL A 562 -21.70 -43.78 59.78
C VAL A 562 -22.90 -44.62 59.38
N LYS A 563 -22.87 -45.09 58.13
CA LYS A 563 -23.85 -46.04 57.59
C LYS A 563 -23.39 -47.46 57.78
N ASP A 564 -24.33 -48.37 57.80
CA ASP A 564 -24.08 -49.80 57.78
C ASP A 564 -23.26 -50.23 56.54
N GLY A 565 -22.37 -51.21 56.71
CA GLY A 565 -21.52 -51.73 55.64
C GLY A 565 -20.25 -50.90 55.33
N HIS A 566 -19.70 -51.10 54.14
CA HIS A 566 -18.47 -50.46 53.67
C HIS A 566 -18.80 -49.27 52.76
N ASN A 567 -18.33 -48.07 53.10
CA ASN A 567 -18.65 -46.84 52.40
C ASN A 567 -17.37 -46.11 52.00
N LEU A 568 -17.23 -45.73 50.72
CA LEU A 568 -16.13 -44.88 50.27
C LEU A 568 -16.53 -43.41 50.41
N ILE A 569 -15.65 -42.61 51.00
CA ILE A 569 -15.87 -41.20 51.28
C ILE A 569 -14.74 -40.41 50.68
N LYS A 570 -15.07 -39.45 49.83
CA LYS A 570 -14.10 -38.56 49.19
C LYS A 570 -14.23 -37.15 49.75
N ILE A 571 -13.14 -36.63 50.29
CA ILE A 571 -13.04 -35.27 50.81
C ILE A 571 -12.22 -34.44 49.83
N VAL A 572 -12.81 -33.34 49.34
CA VAL A 572 -12.16 -32.37 48.44
C VAL A 572 -12.20 -30.99 49.07
N LYS A 573 -11.03 -30.37 49.28
CA LYS A 573 -10.91 -29.02 49.86
C LYS A 573 -10.05 -28.11 48.98
N ASN A 574 -10.10 -26.80 49.27
CA ASN A 574 -9.26 -25.77 48.66
C ASN A 574 -9.22 -25.85 47.12
N SER A 575 -10.41 -25.86 46.50
CA SER A 575 -10.58 -25.90 45.04
C SER A 575 -9.85 -27.06 44.33
N GLY A 576 -9.71 -28.20 45.00
CA GLY A 576 -9.11 -29.41 44.43
C GLY A 576 -7.62 -29.60 44.73
N SER A 577 -6.98 -28.70 45.48
CA SER A 577 -5.59 -28.87 45.94
C SER A 577 -5.45 -29.86 47.11
N TYR A 578 -6.56 -30.28 47.71
CA TYR A 578 -6.61 -31.35 48.70
C TYR A 578 -7.67 -32.37 48.33
N VAL A 579 -7.27 -33.61 48.10
CA VAL A 579 -8.17 -34.73 47.80
C VAL A 579 -7.74 -35.94 48.62
N ARG A 580 -8.64 -36.53 49.41
CA ARG A 580 -8.43 -37.81 50.09
C ARG A 580 -9.65 -38.72 50.01
N GLU A 581 -9.41 -40.02 49.99
CA GLU A 581 -10.42 -41.06 49.92
C GLU A 581 -10.31 -42.02 51.11
N TYR A 582 -11.42 -42.22 51.82
CA TYR A 582 -11.51 -43.04 53.02
C TYR A 582 -12.50 -44.19 52.83
N LEU A 583 -12.17 -45.38 53.31
CA LEU A 583 -13.08 -46.51 53.45
C LEU A 583 -13.62 -46.54 54.88
N LEU A 584 -14.88 -46.14 55.06
CA LEU A 584 -15.59 -46.17 56.34
C LEU A 584 -16.39 -47.46 56.50
N ILE A 585 -16.11 -48.20 57.57
CA ILE A 585 -16.77 -49.46 57.93
C ILE A 585 -17.70 -49.22 59.13
N GLY A 586 -19.01 -49.36 58.90
CA GLY A 586 -20.02 -49.24 59.95
C GLY A 586 -20.19 -50.52 60.75
N VAL A 587 -19.95 -50.45 62.06
CA VAL A 587 -20.06 -51.58 63.00
C VAL A 587 -21.41 -51.53 63.72
N LYS A 588 -22.19 -52.61 63.62
CA LYS A 588 -23.50 -52.76 64.28
C LYS A 588 -23.40 -53.25 65.73
N ASN A 589 -24.50 -53.11 66.47
CA ASN A 589 -24.65 -53.73 67.77
C ASN A 589 -24.68 -55.27 67.62
N PRO A 590 -23.72 -56.01 68.22
CA PRO A 590 -23.67 -57.46 68.09
C PRO A 590 -24.72 -58.19 68.94
N ILE A 591 -25.38 -57.51 69.90
CA ILE A 591 -26.40 -58.10 70.76
C ILE A 591 -27.75 -58.13 70.03
N LYS A 592 -28.25 -59.33 69.70
CA LYS A 592 -29.52 -59.49 68.95
C LYS A 592 -30.72 -59.62 69.87
N SER A 593 -30.68 -60.57 70.81
CA SER A 593 -31.76 -60.79 71.78
C SER A 593 -31.27 -61.54 73.02
N VAL A 594 -32.03 -61.45 74.12
CA VAL A 594 -31.70 -62.09 75.39
C VAL A 594 -32.97 -62.64 76.01
N ASN A 595 -32.95 -63.92 76.36
CA ASN A 595 -34.06 -64.64 76.97
C ASN A 595 -33.61 -65.19 78.33
N ALA A 596 -34.52 -65.24 79.30
CA ALA A 596 -34.23 -65.82 80.60
C ALA A 596 -35.36 -66.79 81.03
N GLU A 597 -35.01 -67.85 81.75
CA GLU A 597 -35.93 -68.86 82.28
C GLU A 597 -35.47 -69.32 83.68
N LEU A 598 -36.39 -69.88 84.48
CA LEU A 598 -36.07 -70.43 85.80
C LEU A 598 -36.12 -71.95 85.79
N LYS A 599 -35.20 -72.57 86.52
CA LYS A 599 -35.18 -74.02 86.72
C LYS A 599 -34.67 -74.35 88.13
N GLY A 600 -35.60 -74.64 89.04
CA GLY A 600 -35.31 -74.73 90.47
C GLY A 600 -34.81 -73.38 90.99
N ASP A 601 -33.71 -73.40 91.74
CA ASP A 601 -33.12 -72.20 92.36
C ASP A 601 -32.17 -71.42 91.43
N TYR A 602 -32.22 -71.71 90.12
CA TYR A 602 -31.33 -71.13 89.12
C TYR A 602 -32.05 -70.31 88.05
N LEU A 603 -31.48 -69.14 87.74
CA LEU A 603 -31.80 -68.29 86.60
C LEU A 603 -30.90 -68.67 85.42
N ILE A 604 -31.51 -69.13 84.32
CA ILE A 604 -30.83 -69.52 83.09
C ILE A 604 -31.04 -68.42 82.05
N ILE A 605 -29.96 -67.82 81.57
CA ILE A 605 -29.97 -66.75 80.57
C ILE A 605 -29.42 -67.28 79.25
N LYS A 606 -30.21 -67.18 78.19
CA LYS A 606 -29.85 -67.50 76.81
C LYS A 606 -29.65 -66.20 76.04
N ILE A 607 -28.43 -65.94 75.63
CA ILE A 607 -28.07 -64.73 74.87
C ILE A 607 -27.91 -65.11 73.40
N ASN A 608 -28.55 -64.36 72.51
CA ASN A 608 -28.33 -64.41 71.07
C ASN A 608 -27.52 -63.20 70.63
N MET A 609 -26.29 -63.45 70.16
CA MET A 609 -25.39 -62.43 69.63
C MET A 609 -24.75 -62.91 68.33
N GLU A 610 -24.08 -62.01 67.62
CA GLU A 610 -23.13 -62.43 66.58
C GLU A 610 -22.03 -63.34 67.16
N PRO A 611 -21.55 -64.34 66.39
CA PRO A 611 -20.58 -65.33 66.88
C PRO A 611 -19.21 -64.70 67.15
N ASN A 612 -18.44 -65.30 68.05
CA ASN A 612 -17.08 -64.87 68.45
C ASN A 612 -17.00 -63.47 69.07
N ILE A 613 -18.09 -62.97 69.66
CA ILE A 613 -18.11 -61.68 70.33
C ILE A 613 -17.83 -61.89 71.82
N PRO A 614 -16.75 -61.31 72.37
CA PRO A 614 -16.55 -61.24 73.81
C PRO A 614 -17.66 -60.41 74.46
N PHE A 615 -18.23 -60.93 75.54
CA PHE A 615 -19.26 -60.23 76.29
C PHE A 615 -19.14 -60.47 77.80
N GLU A 616 -19.70 -59.55 78.56
CA GLU A 616 -19.88 -59.63 80.00
C GLU A 616 -21.37 -59.54 80.31
N LEU A 617 -21.85 -60.38 81.22
CA LEU A 617 -23.20 -60.32 81.75
C LEU A 617 -23.14 -60.16 83.27
N PHE A 618 -23.97 -59.27 83.80
CA PHE A 618 -24.06 -58.97 85.23
C PHE A 618 -25.49 -59.19 85.73
N TYR A 619 -25.64 -59.95 86.81
CA TYR A 619 -26.90 -60.18 87.54
C TYR A 619 -26.66 -60.06 89.05
N GLY A 620 -27.13 -58.98 89.67
CA GLY A 620 -26.84 -58.70 91.08
C GLY A 620 -25.32 -58.64 91.38
N PRO A 621 -24.81 -59.34 92.41
CA PRO A 621 -23.39 -59.44 92.68
C PRO A 621 -22.66 -60.42 91.74
N HIS A 622 -23.39 -61.18 90.91
CA HIS A 622 -22.81 -62.17 90.01
C HIS A 622 -22.43 -61.58 88.66
N SER A 623 -21.35 -62.08 88.08
CA SER A 623 -20.94 -61.76 86.72
C SER A 623 -20.46 -62.99 85.97
N PHE A 624 -20.68 -62.99 84.67
CA PHE A 624 -20.16 -63.98 83.75
C PHE A 624 -19.44 -63.27 82.61
N ARG A 625 -18.32 -63.84 82.17
CA ARG A 625 -17.55 -63.36 81.03
C ARG A 625 -17.33 -64.53 80.09
N GLY A 626 -17.58 -64.32 78.80
CA GLY A 626 -17.41 -65.38 77.82
C GLY A 626 -17.43 -64.85 76.40
N ILE A 627 -17.34 -65.79 75.45
CA ILE A 627 -17.38 -65.51 74.02
C ILE A 627 -18.65 -66.17 73.46
N SER A 628 -19.44 -65.43 72.68
CA SER A 628 -20.80 -65.80 72.27
C SER A 628 -20.94 -67.16 71.56
N LYS A 629 -19.88 -67.69 70.95
CA LYS A 629 -19.88 -68.98 70.26
C LYS A 629 -19.77 -70.18 71.22
N GLU A 630 -19.21 -69.97 72.40
CA GLU A 630 -18.86 -71.05 73.35
C GLU A 630 -19.90 -71.20 74.47
N VAL A 631 -20.88 -70.30 74.54
CA VAL A 631 -21.80 -70.18 75.66
C VAL A 631 -23.25 -70.28 75.16
N ASN A 632 -23.89 -71.42 75.40
CA ASN A 632 -25.28 -71.66 74.98
C ASN A 632 -26.32 -71.14 76.00
N HIS A 633 -25.94 -71.10 77.27
CA HIS A 633 -26.72 -70.53 78.35
C HIS A 633 -25.80 -70.22 79.53
N ILE A 634 -26.18 -69.24 80.34
CA ILE A 634 -25.47 -68.81 81.54
C ILE A 634 -26.39 -69.04 82.71
N VAL A 635 -25.86 -69.63 83.78
CA VAL A 635 -26.64 -69.98 84.95
C VAL A 635 -26.16 -69.14 86.12
N PHE A 636 -27.08 -68.44 86.77
CA PHE A 636 -26.87 -67.76 88.04
C PHE A 636 -27.82 -68.34 89.10
N PRO A 637 -27.44 -68.33 90.39
CA PRO A 637 -28.42 -68.53 91.46
C PRO A 637 -29.44 -67.38 91.41
N ILE A 638 -30.72 -67.69 91.71
CA ILE A 638 -31.77 -66.67 91.76
C ILE A 638 -31.53 -65.79 92.99
N GLU A 639 -31.51 -64.48 92.77
CA GLU A 639 -31.39 -63.48 93.83
C GLU A 639 -32.59 -62.53 93.75
N PRO A 640 -33.66 -62.77 94.55
CA PRO A 640 -34.95 -62.07 94.40
C PRO A 640 -34.85 -60.54 94.52
N THR A 641 -33.80 -60.04 95.17
CA THR A 641 -33.51 -58.60 95.32
C THR A 641 -33.17 -57.90 93.99
N TYR A 642 -32.74 -58.65 92.96
CA TYR A 642 -32.33 -58.09 91.66
C TYR A 642 -33.26 -58.55 90.54
N ASN A 643 -33.82 -57.58 89.81
CA ASN A 643 -34.79 -57.81 88.73
C ASN A 643 -34.27 -57.51 87.33
N SER A 644 -32.97 -57.32 87.10
CA SER A 644 -32.46 -57.06 85.74
C SER A 644 -31.05 -57.59 85.52
N ILE A 645 -30.71 -57.77 84.24
CA ILE A 645 -29.38 -58.15 83.78
C ILE A 645 -28.79 -57.07 82.90
N LYS A 646 -27.51 -56.77 83.08
CA LYS A 646 -26.74 -55.88 82.20
C LYS A 646 -25.80 -56.72 81.35
N ILE A 647 -25.77 -56.46 80.06
CA ILE A 647 -24.88 -57.13 79.11
C ILE A 647 -24.02 -56.08 78.41
N SER A 648 -22.72 -56.36 78.31
CA SER A 648 -21.75 -55.54 77.56
C SER A 648 -21.06 -56.42 76.54
N ALA A 649 -21.10 -56.06 75.25
CA ALA A 649 -20.44 -56.79 74.16
C ALA A 649 -19.37 -55.92 73.50
N TYR A 650 -18.26 -56.55 73.08
CA TYR A 650 -17.08 -55.85 72.58
C TYR A 650 -16.75 -56.30 71.14
N SER A 651 -16.74 -55.37 70.18
CA SER A 651 -16.50 -55.66 68.76
C SER A 651 -15.79 -54.50 68.06
N TYR A 652 -14.73 -54.78 67.30
CA TYR A 652 -13.90 -53.78 66.58
C TYR A 652 -13.48 -52.58 67.45
N GLY A 653 -13.13 -52.83 68.72
CA GLY A 653 -12.74 -51.79 69.69
C GLY A 653 -13.92 -51.05 70.35
N PHE A 654 -15.17 -51.30 69.93
CA PHE A 654 -16.36 -50.68 70.48
C PHE A 654 -17.01 -51.52 71.58
N LYS A 655 -17.55 -50.84 72.60
CA LYS A 655 -18.42 -51.42 73.64
C LYS A 655 -19.89 -51.14 73.34
N TRP A 656 -20.72 -52.18 73.41
CA TRP A 656 -22.18 -52.14 73.27
C TRP A 656 -22.83 -52.60 74.57
N GLU A 657 -23.67 -51.77 75.18
CA GLU A 657 -24.33 -52.10 76.45
C GLU A 657 -25.85 -52.24 76.28
N SER A 658 -26.45 -53.20 76.97
CA SER A 658 -27.90 -53.40 76.99
C SER A 658 -28.35 -53.91 78.36
N ARG A 659 -29.54 -53.51 78.81
CA ARG A 659 -30.13 -53.95 80.10
C ARG A 659 -31.49 -54.61 79.84
N TYR A 660 -31.74 -55.73 80.48
CA TYR A 660 -32.97 -56.52 80.32
C TYR A 660 -33.63 -56.78 81.68
N ASP A 661 -34.95 -56.65 81.76
CA ASP A 661 -35.76 -56.82 82.97
C ASP A 661 -36.23 -58.27 83.13
N LEU A 662 -36.24 -58.77 84.37
CA LEU A 662 -36.59 -60.13 84.80
C LEU A 662 -37.82 -60.18 85.71
N GLY A 663 -38.49 -59.05 85.97
CA GLY A 663 -39.55 -58.94 87.00
C GLY A 663 -40.65 -60.02 86.93
N ASN A 664 -41.12 -60.37 85.72
CA ASN A 664 -42.16 -61.39 85.55
C ASN A 664 -41.70 -62.79 85.93
N ILE A 665 -40.42 -63.10 85.67
CA ILE A 665 -39.84 -64.43 85.87
C ILE A 665 -39.66 -64.68 87.37
N ILE A 666 -39.15 -63.70 88.11
CA ILE A 666 -38.92 -63.78 89.56
C ILE A 666 -40.24 -63.91 90.34
N ASN A 667 -41.28 -63.19 89.93
CA ASN A 667 -42.61 -63.29 90.55
C ASN A 667 -43.21 -64.71 90.44
N LEU A 668 -42.97 -65.39 89.32
CA LEU A 668 -43.42 -66.77 89.10
C LEU A 668 -42.74 -67.74 90.09
N SER A 669 -41.43 -67.62 90.33
CA SER A 669 -40.72 -68.46 91.31
C SER A 669 -41.24 -68.33 92.73
N ILE A 670 -41.51 -67.09 93.18
CA ILE A 670 -42.02 -66.86 94.54
C ILE A 670 -43.37 -67.58 94.73
N SER A 671 -44.21 -67.58 93.70
CA SER A 671 -45.51 -68.24 93.72
C SER A 671 -45.40 -69.77 93.78
N ILE A 672 -44.45 -70.36 93.05
CA ILE A 672 -44.19 -71.82 93.07
C ILE A 672 -43.65 -72.24 94.44
N ALA A 673 -42.65 -71.53 94.99
CA ALA A 673 -42.08 -71.84 96.29
C ALA A 673 -43.10 -71.74 97.44
N LEU A 674 -44.00 -70.75 97.39
CA LEU A 674 -45.13 -70.64 98.32
C LEU A 674 -46.05 -71.86 98.25
N SER A 675 -46.35 -72.34 97.05
CA SER A 675 -47.19 -73.53 96.84
C SER A 675 -46.56 -74.77 97.46
N GLU A 676 -45.27 -75.03 97.18
CA GLU A 676 -44.56 -76.20 97.72
C GLU A 676 -44.45 -76.16 99.24
N ALA A 677 -44.17 -74.98 99.82
CA ALA A 677 -44.14 -74.80 101.26
C ALA A 677 -45.50 -75.09 101.92
N MET A 678 -46.60 -74.70 101.27
CA MET A 678 -47.94 -75.06 101.74
C MET A 678 -48.19 -76.56 101.70
N THR A 679 -47.76 -77.26 100.63
CA THR A 679 -47.92 -78.72 100.51
C THR A 679 -47.13 -79.48 101.58
N ILE A 680 -45.89 -79.05 101.88
CA ILE A 680 -45.07 -79.64 102.94
C ILE A 680 -45.74 -79.46 104.30
N LYS A 681 -46.27 -78.26 104.57
CA LYS A 681 -47.01 -77.99 105.82
C LYS A 681 -48.20 -78.93 105.96
N GLU A 682 -48.94 -79.19 104.89
CA GLU A 682 -50.11 -80.08 104.88
C GLU A 682 -49.72 -81.54 105.16
N ILE A 683 -48.62 -82.02 104.58
CA ILE A 683 -48.09 -83.38 104.84
C ILE A 683 -47.67 -83.53 106.30
N LEU A 684 -46.94 -82.56 106.85
CA LEU A 684 -46.48 -82.58 108.24
C LEU A 684 -47.66 -82.58 109.23
N SER A 685 -48.72 -81.82 108.91
CA SER A 685 -49.96 -81.76 109.70
C SER A 685 -50.63 -83.13 109.86
N ASN A 686 -50.58 -83.99 108.83
CA ASN A 686 -51.18 -85.34 108.86
C ASN A 686 -50.46 -86.34 109.78
N PHE A 687 -49.21 -86.08 110.16
CA PHE A 687 -48.45 -86.90 111.12
C PHE A 687 -48.60 -86.41 112.57
N GLY A 688 -49.51 -85.46 112.84
CA GLY A 688 -49.70 -84.88 114.16
C GLY A 688 -48.58 -83.91 114.57
N ILE A 689 -47.76 -83.47 113.61
CA ILE A 689 -46.79 -82.40 113.78
C ILE A 689 -47.49 -81.12 113.30
N VAL A 690 -47.90 -80.26 114.25
CA VAL A 690 -48.46 -78.94 113.95
C VAL A 690 -47.35 -77.95 113.67
#